data_AF-A0A2I0KYZ5-F1
#
_entry.id   AF-A0A2I0KYZ5-F1
#
_cell.length_a   1.000
_cell.length_b   1.000
_cell.length_c   1.000
_cell.angle_alpha   90.00
_cell.angle_beta   90.00
_cell.angle_gamma   90.00
#
_symmetry.space_group_name_H-M   'P 1'
#
loop_
_entity.id
_entity.type
_entity.pdbx_description
1 polymer ?
#
loop_
_entity_poly.entity_id
_entity_poly.type
_entity_poly.pdbx_seq_one_letter_code
_entity_poly.pdbx_strand_id
1 'polypeptide(L)'
;MGVETAFAAGSHPPRLPAFHASALGPWHAVIAYDACVRLCLNAWARGCMEAPMFLENECLLLRDAFGLQQVLLQSEEELLVKQSSDIVNEGAAPKPKRIIGKMKVQVRKVKTVLDTPTGCSILSLRAPSSLTPASLKMDSIRHQFSNLQSTVSCQWRALRKIQTVQRIPANGSFSRQSLSYVHASTRYLKQISGLLKTGVTSLRNSSSSYEGVQETYTCLLRLKSSSEEDAVPMQPGSGETHVFFPDTAGDDLIVEVQDSKGKQYGRVLAQVATIAEEPADKVRWWSIYREPEHELVGKLQLYINYSTSSEDNGHLKYGTVAETVAYDLALEVAMKVQKFQQRNLLLHGPWKWLLSEFASYYGVSEIYTKLRYLSYIMDVATPTADCLTLVHDLLMPVLMKGHSRGTLSHQENRILGETKDQIEQILALVFENYKSLDESSYSGLMDIFKPATGVAAPALEPAVKLYTLLHDILSPEAQTNLCHYLQTAAKKRSRRHLTETDEYVANSIEGILLDPVTMSTAYQKMTSLCMNIKNEIFTDIEIHNKHILPSFVDLPNLSSSIYSTELCNRLRAFLTACPPTGPSTPVAELVIATADFQRDLASWKISPMKGGVDAKELFHLYILVWIQDKRLSLLETCKLDKIKWSGIRTQHSTTPFVDEMYDRLREMLTDYEVIICRWPEYMFVLENAIADVEKAVVEALDKQYSDVLAPLKENLTPKKFGLKYVQKLTKRSVSSYTVPEELGILLNSMKRMLDILRPRIETKFKSWGSCMPNCGNTAPGDRLSEVAVMLRTKFRNYLQAVVEKLAENTKLQATTKLKKVLQDSKGTVVESDVRGRMQPLREQLAAAINHLHTICETHVFVALCRGYWDRMGQDVLSFLESRKENKSWYKGSRVAASVLDDTFASQMQQLLGNALQAKDLEPPRSIMEVRSILCKDAPAHKDGTFYY
;
A
#
# COMPACT_ATOMS: atom_id res chain seq x y z
N MET A 1 49.31 3.71 -11.96
CA MET A 1 49.36 2.29 -11.55
C MET A 1 48.50 2.15 -10.30
N GLY A 2 47.44 1.36 -10.20
CA GLY A 2 46.65 0.63 -11.18
C GLY A 2 45.16 0.81 -10.81
N VAL A 3 44.29 0.83 -11.81
CA VAL A 3 42.83 0.91 -11.65
C VAL A 3 42.33 -0.52 -11.52
N GLU A 4 41.87 -0.90 -10.33
CA GLU A 4 41.09 -2.13 -10.15
C GLU A 4 39.70 -1.90 -10.76
N THR A 5 39.53 -2.42 -11.97
CA THR A 5 38.24 -2.61 -12.61
C THR A 5 37.42 -3.60 -11.80
N ALA A 6 36.42 -3.08 -11.07
CA ALA A 6 35.34 -3.88 -10.52
C ALA A 6 34.64 -4.61 -11.68
N PHE A 7 34.73 -5.94 -11.70
CA PHE A 7 33.98 -6.79 -12.62
C PHE A 7 32.48 -6.53 -12.44
N ALA A 8 31.81 -6.13 -13.53
CA ALA A 8 30.36 -6.08 -13.60
C ALA A 8 29.79 -7.49 -13.47
N ALA A 9 29.37 -7.86 -12.25
CA ALA A 9 28.59 -9.06 -11.99
C ALA A 9 27.17 -8.83 -12.51
N GLY A 10 26.84 -9.35 -13.70
CA GLY A 10 25.47 -9.31 -14.22
C GLY A 10 25.25 -9.64 -15.70
N SER A 11 26.25 -10.01 -16.50
CA SER A 11 26.00 -10.36 -17.91
C SER A 11 25.47 -11.79 -18.03
N HIS A 12 24.14 -11.93 -18.17
CA HIS A 12 23.56 -13.17 -18.69
C HIS A 12 24.16 -13.48 -20.08
N PRO A 13 24.46 -14.75 -20.40
CA PRO A 13 24.96 -15.10 -21.73
C PRO A 13 23.94 -14.70 -22.82
N PRO A 14 24.40 -14.23 -24.00
CA PRO A 14 23.51 -13.81 -25.07
C PRO A 14 22.61 -14.97 -25.50
N ARG A 15 21.30 -14.72 -25.67
CA ARG A 15 20.38 -15.74 -26.21
C ARG A 15 20.75 -16.07 -27.65
N LEU A 16 20.77 -17.36 -27.95
CA LEU A 16 21.01 -17.91 -29.28
C LEU A 16 19.73 -18.58 -29.78
N PRO A 17 19.45 -18.57 -31.10
CA PRO A 17 18.27 -19.24 -31.66
C PRO A 17 18.31 -20.76 -31.43
N ALA A 18 17.13 -21.38 -31.30
CA ALA A 18 17.02 -22.82 -31.19
C ALA A 18 17.11 -23.46 -32.58
N PHE A 19 18.32 -23.85 -32.99
CA PHE A 19 18.54 -24.48 -34.28
C PHE A 19 18.00 -25.93 -34.29
N HIS A 20 16.95 -26.16 -35.08
CA HIS A 20 16.23 -27.43 -35.16
C HIS A 20 16.57 -28.22 -36.44
N ALA A 21 16.90 -27.55 -37.53
CA ALA A 21 17.17 -28.17 -38.83
C ALA A 21 18.54 -28.86 -38.84
N SER A 22 19.55 -28.25 -38.21
CA SER A 22 20.89 -28.82 -38.07
C SER A 22 20.96 -30.07 -37.17
N ALA A 23 19.90 -30.37 -36.42
CA ALA A 23 19.76 -31.61 -35.66
C ALA A 23 19.24 -32.81 -36.50
N LEU A 24 18.84 -32.59 -37.76
CA LEU A 24 18.30 -33.64 -38.65
C LEU A 24 19.37 -34.58 -39.23
N GLY A 25 20.63 -34.39 -38.85
CA GLY A 25 21.77 -35.26 -39.19
C GLY A 25 22.51 -34.88 -40.49
N PRO A 26 23.72 -35.44 -40.71
CA PRO A 26 24.63 -35.01 -41.77
C PRO A 26 24.07 -35.15 -43.20
N TRP A 27 23.18 -36.11 -43.44
CA TRP A 27 22.60 -36.34 -44.77
C TRP A 27 21.77 -35.14 -45.27
N HIS A 28 20.97 -34.51 -44.40
CA HIS A 28 20.20 -33.34 -44.78
C HIS A 28 21.11 -32.14 -45.07
N ALA A 29 22.21 -32.00 -44.32
CA ALA A 29 23.22 -30.98 -44.57
C ALA A 29 23.93 -31.18 -45.92
N VAL A 30 24.24 -32.43 -46.31
CA VAL A 30 24.81 -32.74 -47.64
C VAL A 30 23.86 -32.35 -48.77
N ILE A 31 22.56 -32.64 -48.65
CA ILE A 31 21.57 -32.28 -49.68
C ILE A 31 21.39 -30.75 -49.78
N ALA A 32 21.33 -30.05 -48.65
CA ALA A 32 21.24 -28.59 -48.63
C ALA A 32 22.52 -27.92 -49.19
N TYR A 33 23.70 -28.49 -48.88
CA TYR A 33 24.98 -28.07 -49.44
C TYR A 33 25.01 -28.24 -50.97
N ASP A 34 24.65 -29.41 -51.51
CA ASP A 34 24.59 -29.67 -52.95
C ASP A 34 23.63 -28.69 -53.65
N ALA A 35 22.48 -28.39 -53.04
CA ALA A 35 21.56 -27.39 -53.55
C ALA A 35 22.18 -25.98 -53.59
N CYS A 36 22.90 -25.55 -52.54
CA CYS A 36 23.60 -24.26 -52.54
C CYS A 36 24.71 -24.19 -53.60
N VAL A 37 25.48 -25.26 -53.79
CA VAL A 37 26.55 -25.32 -54.81
C VAL A 37 25.97 -25.25 -56.22
N ARG A 38 24.92 -26.03 -56.52
CA ARG A 38 24.24 -25.99 -57.83
C ARG A 38 23.66 -24.61 -58.13
N LEU A 39 23.06 -23.97 -57.12
CA LEU A 39 22.57 -22.61 -57.22
C LEU A 39 23.71 -21.63 -57.55
N CYS A 40 24.82 -21.68 -56.83
CA CYS A 40 25.96 -20.79 -57.05
C CYS A 40 26.60 -20.99 -58.43
N LEU A 41 26.73 -22.24 -58.90
CA LEU A 41 27.24 -22.52 -60.25
C LEU A 41 26.33 -21.97 -61.35
N ASN A 42 25.01 -22.14 -61.21
CA ASN A 42 24.04 -21.56 -62.13
C ASN A 42 24.02 -20.02 -62.08
N ALA A 43 24.15 -19.42 -60.90
CA ALA A 43 24.22 -17.97 -60.74
C ALA A 43 25.52 -17.38 -61.30
N TRP A 44 26.67 -18.06 -61.10
CA TRP A 44 27.94 -17.69 -61.73
C TRP A 44 27.81 -17.70 -63.24
N ALA A 45 27.21 -18.75 -63.83
CA ALA A 45 26.99 -18.83 -65.27
C ALA A 45 26.13 -17.67 -65.83
N ARG A 46 25.33 -17.00 -64.97
CA ARG A 46 24.53 -15.82 -65.29
C ARG A 46 25.24 -14.48 -64.97
N GLY A 47 26.49 -14.51 -64.53
CA GLY A 47 27.30 -13.33 -64.24
C GLY A 47 27.06 -12.69 -62.86
N CYS A 48 26.55 -13.44 -61.89
CA CYS A 48 26.39 -12.93 -60.52
C CYS A 48 27.75 -12.77 -59.81
N MET A 49 27.95 -11.63 -59.12
CA MET A 49 29.22 -11.26 -58.48
C MET A 49 29.38 -11.85 -57.07
N GLU A 50 28.28 -12.27 -56.45
CA GLU A 50 28.23 -12.85 -55.10
C GLU A 50 28.52 -14.38 -55.11
N ALA A 51 28.21 -15.06 -56.20
CA ALA A 51 28.36 -16.51 -56.35
C ALA A 51 29.82 -17.02 -56.24
N PRO A 52 30.85 -16.32 -56.77
CA PRO A 52 32.23 -16.79 -56.69
C PRO A 52 32.74 -17.03 -55.28
N MET A 53 32.34 -16.20 -54.31
CA MET A 53 32.74 -16.32 -52.92
C MET A 53 32.38 -17.68 -52.30
N PHE A 54 31.26 -18.27 -52.71
CA PHE A 54 30.81 -19.57 -52.20
C PHE A 54 31.45 -20.76 -52.91
N LEU A 55 32.05 -20.54 -54.09
CA LEU A 55 32.67 -21.56 -54.93
C LEU A 55 34.21 -21.57 -54.83
N GLU A 56 34.80 -20.53 -54.24
CA GLU A 56 36.24 -20.44 -53.96
C GLU A 56 36.75 -21.64 -53.14
N ASN A 57 38.00 -22.07 -53.44
CA ASN A 57 38.70 -23.15 -52.75
C ASN A 57 37.86 -24.42 -52.56
N GLU A 58 37.27 -24.92 -53.66
CA GLU A 58 36.41 -26.11 -53.66
C GLU A 58 35.21 -25.98 -52.69
N CYS A 59 34.60 -24.79 -52.66
CA CYS A 59 33.47 -24.46 -51.77
C CYS A 59 33.82 -24.56 -50.28
N LEU A 60 35.08 -24.31 -49.88
CA LEU A 60 35.54 -24.41 -48.49
C LEU A 60 34.60 -23.69 -47.50
N LEU A 61 34.18 -22.46 -47.82
CA LEU A 61 33.26 -21.69 -46.97
C LEU A 61 31.93 -22.43 -46.72
N LEU A 62 31.34 -23.04 -47.75
CA LEU A 62 30.11 -23.82 -47.62
C LEU A 62 30.37 -25.15 -46.89
N ARG A 63 31.47 -25.85 -47.19
CA ARG A 63 31.82 -27.13 -46.55
C ARG A 63 32.02 -26.96 -45.04
N ASP A 64 32.71 -25.90 -44.63
CA ASP A 64 32.95 -25.58 -43.23
C ASP A 64 31.66 -25.10 -42.54
N ALA A 65 30.90 -24.23 -43.20
CA ALA A 65 29.68 -23.67 -42.62
C ALA A 65 28.57 -24.72 -42.38
N PHE A 66 28.45 -25.72 -43.27
CA PHE A 66 27.54 -26.85 -43.08
C PHE A 66 28.10 -27.96 -42.16
N GLY A 67 29.34 -27.82 -41.67
CA GLY A 67 29.99 -28.82 -40.80
C GLY A 67 30.33 -30.12 -41.54
N LEU A 68 30.50 -30.06 -42.86
CA LEU A 68 30.69 -31.23 -43.72
C LEU A 68 32.15 -31.61 -43.93
N GLN A 69 33.09 -30.83 -43.39
CA GLN A 69 34.53 -31.05 -43.59
C GLN A 69 34.99 -32.46 -43.18
N GLN A 70 34.41 -33.05 -42.14
CA GLN A 70 34.73 -34.42 -41.68
C GLN A 70 33.82 -35.50 -42.26
N VAL A 71 32.79 -35.11 -43.02
CA VAL A 71 31.76 -36.00 -43.60
C VAL A 71 32.04 -36.28 -45.07
N LEU A 72 32.50 -35.26 -45.81
CA LEU A 72 32.92 -35.38 -47.21
C LEU A 72 34.38 -35.88 -47.29
N LEU A 73 34.75 -36.44 -48.45
CA LEU A 73 36.12 -36.86 -48.71
C LEU A 73 37.08 -35.66 -48.66
N GLN A 74 38.10 -35.75 -47.83
CA GLN A 74 39.18 -34.76 -47.73
C GLN A 74 40.28 -35.09 -48.72
N SER A 75 40.91 -34.06 -49.30
CA SER A 75 42.10 -34.25 -50.14
C SER A 75 43.30 -34.66 -49.29
N GLU A 76 44.31 -35.27 -49.92
CA GLU A 76 45.55 -35.66 -49.23
C GLU A 76 46.25 -34.44 -48.59
N GLU A 77 46.18 -33.27 -49.24
CA GLU A 77 46.73 -32.02 -48.73
C GLU A 77 46.02 -31.51 -47.46
N GLU A 78 44.69 -31.60 -47.38
CA GLU A 78 43.91 -31.20 -46.20
C GLU A 78 44.17 -32.13 -44.98
N LEU A 79 44.36 -33.42 -45.23
CA LEU A 79 44.69 -34.42 -44.21
C LEU A 79 46.10 -34.20 -43.63
N LEU A 80 47.06 -33.81 -44.48
CA LEU A 80 48.44 -33.51 -44.07
C LEU A 80 48.55 -32.19 -43.29
N VAL A 81 47.71 -31.19 -43.59
CA VAL A 81 47.67 -29.92 -42.84
C VAL A 81 47.13 -30.13 -41.41
N LYS A 82 46.11 -30.97 -41.21
CA LYS A 82 45.57 -31.30 -39.86
C LYS A 82 46.55 -32.08 -38.97
N GLN A 83 47.43 -32.91 -39.55
CA GLN A 83 48.44 -33.66 -38.78
C GLN A 83 49.51 -32.76 -38.14
N SER A 84 49.63 -31.50 -38.58
CA SER A 84 50.63 -30.57 -38.03
C SER A 84 50.18 -29.81 -36.77
N SER A 85 48.88 -29.83 -36.41
CA SER A 85 48.33 -29.04 -35.29
C SER A 85 47.88 -29.84 -34.06
N ASP A 86 47.80 -31.17 -34.13
CA ASP A 86 47.41 -32.03 -32.99
C ASP A 86 48.47 -33.12 -32.75
N ILE A 87 49.59 -32.76 -32.12
CA ILE A 87 50.48 -33.71 -31.46
C ILE A 87 50.39 -33.44 -29.96
N VAL A 88 49.60 -34.24 -29.24
CA VAL A 88 49.88 -34.74 -27.87
C VAL A 88 48.90 -35.88 -27.51
N ASN A 89 49.49 -36.97 -26.99
CA ASN A 89 48.93 -38.15 -26.30
C ASN A 89 48.46 -39.35 -27.13
N GLU A 90 49.45 -40.16 -27.48
CA GLU A 90 49.34 -41.62 -27.48
C GLU A 90 48.84 -42.15 -26.13
N GLY A 91 47.80 -42.98 -26.19
CA GLY A 91 47.34 -43.83 -25.10
C GLY A 91 46.48 -44.94 -25.69
N ALA A 92 47.11 -46.06 -26.04
CA ALA A 92 46.43 -47.24 -26.56
C ALA A 92 45.41 -47.78 -25.53
N ALA A 93 44.12 -47.58 -25.80
CA ALA A 93 43.03 -48.20 -25.05
C ALA A 93 42.79 -49.66 -25.54
N PRO A 94 42.49 -50.62 -24.65
CA PRO A 94 42.24 -52.00 -25.05
C PRO A 94 40.90 -52.10 -25.79
N LYS A 95 40.86 -52.87 -26.88
CA LYS A 95 39.64 -53.15 -27.65
C LYS A 95 38.53 -53.69 -26.71
N PRO A 96 37.36 -53.03 -26.57
CA PRO A 96 36.27 -53.60 -25.80
C PRO A 96 35.70 -54.82 -26.53
N LYS A 97 35.49 -55.92 -25.81
CA LYS A 97 34.74 -57.08 -26.29
C LYS A 97 33.35 -56.60 -26.72
N ARG A 98 32.94 -56.98 -27.94
CA ARG A 98 31.67 -56.61 -28.56
C ARG A 98 30.52 -57.24 -27.77
N ILE A 99 29.87 -56.46 -26.90
CA ILE A 99 28.66 -56.89 -26.16
C ILE A 99 27.48 -56.82 -27.14
N ILE A 100 26.90 -57.98 -27.47
CA ILE A 100 25.92 -58.15 -28.55
C ILE A 100 24.49 -57.70 -28.13
N GLY A 101 24.22 -57.45 -26.85
CA GLY A 101 23.01 -56.71 -26.43
C GLY A 101 22.85 -56.61 -24.90
N LYS A 102 21.93 -55.74 -24.46
CA LYS A 102 21.51 -55.57 -23.05
C LYS A 102 20.02 -55.87 -22.96
N MET A 103 19.65 -56.88 -22.17
CA MET A 103 18.26 -57.32 -22.00
C MET A 103 17.80 -57.02 -20.57
N LYS A 104 16.83 -56.12 -20.39
CA LYS A 104 16.21 -55.84 -19.09
C LYS A 104 14.89 -56.60 -18.96
N VAL A 105 14.80 -57.51 -17.99
CA VAL A 105 13.66 -58.42 -17.82
C VAL A 105 12.92 -58.15 -16.50
N GLN A 106 11.60 -58.21 -16.53
CA GLN A 106 10.71 -58.11 -15.37
C GLN A 106 9.55 -59.12 -15.48
N VAL A 107 9.30 -59.87 -14.41
CA VAL A 107 8.19 -60.83 -14.31
C VAL A 107 6.94 -60.15 -13.75
N ARG A 108 5.85 -60.09 -14.52
CA ARG A 108 4.64 -59.35 -14.12
C ARG A 108 3.54 -60.24 -13.53
N LYS A 109 3.11 -61.27 -14.24
CA LYS A 109 1.96 -62.11 -13.84
C LYS A 109 2.12 -63.55 -14.33
N VAL A 110 1.70 -64.53 -13.52
CA VAL A 110 1.55 -65.94 -13.90
C VAL A 110 0.05 -66.26 -13.94
N LYS A 111 -0.42 -66.94 -14.99
CA LYS A 111 -1.78 -67.48 -15.09
C LYS A 111 -1.71 -68.98 -15.32
N THR A 112 -2.53 -69.72 -14.60
CA THR A 112 -2.69 -71.17 -14.73
C THR A 112 -4.13 -71.41 -15.23
N VAL A 113 -4.33 -72.36 -16.15
CA VAL A 113 -5.61 -72.76 -16.80
C VAL A 113 -5.85 -72.24 -18.24
N LEU A 114 -6.22 -73.21 -19.10
CA LEU A 114 -6.47 -73.19 -20.55
C LEU A 114 -7.95 -72.87 -20.84
N ASP A 115 -8.26 -71.75 -21.52
CA ASP A 115 -9.60 -71.49 -22.07
C ASP A 115 -9.62 -71.65 -23.61
N THR A 116 -10.65 -72.34 -24.10
CA THR A 116 -10.91 -72.72 -25.50
C THR A 116 -11.45 -71.56 -26.37
N PRO A 117 -11.38 -71.66 -27.73
CA PRO A 117 -11.65 -70.54 -28.63
C PRO A 117 -13.11 -70.48 -29.09
N THR A 118 -13.61 -69.30 -29.43
CA THR A 118 -14.80 -69.16 -30.30
C THR A 118 -14.48 -68.15 -31.39
N GLY A 119 -14.54 -68.62 -32.64
CA GLY A 119 -14.04 -67.94 -33.83
C GLY A 119 -14.96 -66.87 -34.42
N CYS A 120 -14.32 -66.02 -35.26
CA CYS A 120 -14.65 -65.67 -36.65
C CYS A 120 -16.14 -65.69 -37.09
N SER A 121 -16.69 -64.75 -37.88
CA SER A 121 -16.10 -63.68 -38.68
C SER A 121 -17.19 -62.92 -39.45
N ILE A 122 -16.92 -61.64 -39.73
CA ILE A 122 -17.13 -60.94 -41.03
C ILE A 122 -18.53 -60.36 -41.41
N LEU A 123 -18.53 -59.01 -41.36
CA LEU A 123 -18.97 -57.99 -42.34
C LEU A 123 -20.46 -57.80 -42.77
N SER A 124 -20.80 -56.50 -42.76
CA SER A 124 -21.51 -55.69 -43.79
C SER A 124 -22.95 -55.23 -43.52
N LEU A 125 -23.10 -53.90 -43.65
CA LEU A 125 -24.21 -53.15 -44.26
C LEU A 125 -25.52 -52.91 -43.47
N ARG A 126 -25.68 -51.63 -43.08
CA ARG A 126 -26.78 -50.71 -43.45
C ARG A 126 -28.23 -51.21 -43.22
N ALA A 127 -28.96 -50.54 -42.33
CA ALA A 127 -30.41 -50.38 -42.47
C ALA A 127 -30.71 -49.12 -43.31
N PRO A 128 -31.87 -49.01 -44.00
CA PRO A 128 -32.98 -48.36 -43.30
C PRO A 128 -34.38 -48.88 -43.65
N SER A 129 -35.37 -48.39 -42.87
CA SER A 129 -36.84 -48.46 -43.03
C SER A 129 -37.45 -49.86 -42.83
N SER A 130 -38.60 -50.08 -42.18
CA SER A 130 -39.64 -49.29 -41.50
C SER A 130 -40.66 -50.36 -41.01
N LEU A 131 -41.10 -50.46 -39.76
CA LEU A 131 -42.39 -49.97 -39.24
C LEU A 131 -42.66 -50.76 -37.92
N THR A 132 -42.78 -50.01 -36.81
CA THR A 132 -43.72 -50.10 -35.65
C THR A 132 -44.55 -51.38 -35.37
N PRO A 133 -45.20 -51.51 -34.19
CA PRO A 133 -44.66 -51.49 -32.82
C PRO A 133 -45.28 -52.64 -31.96
N ALA A 134 -44.65 -53.04 -30.86
CA ALA A 134 -45.40 -53.62 -29.73
C ALA A 134 -44.61 -53.48 -28.43
N SER A 135 -45.25 -52.79 -27.50
CA SER A 135 -44.94 -52.65 -26.08
C SER A 135 -44.50 -53.95 -25.40
N LEU A 136 -43.52 -53.86 -24.49
CA LEU A 136 -43.73 -54.23 -23.08
C LEU A 136 -42.48 -54.00 -22.20
N LYS A 137 -42.76 -53.49 -20.99
CA LYS A 137 -41.94 -53.37 -19.77
C LYS A 137 -41.03 -52.15 -19.60
N MET A 138 -41.70 -51.00 -19.61
CA MET A 138 -41.33 -49.74 -18.95
C MET A 138 -41.62 -49.76 -17.43
N ASP A 139 -41.49 -50.92 -16.76
CA ASP A 139 -41.88 -51.07 -15.33
C ASP A 139 -40.68 -51.28 -14.39
N SER A 140 -39.50 -51.63 -14.91
CA SER A 140 -38.29 -51.79 -14.07
C SER A 140 -37.56 -50.46 -13.82
N ILE A 141 -37.70 -49.49 -14.73
CA ILE A 141 -36.99 -48.20 -14.67
C ILE A 141 -37.80 -47.16 -13.85
N ARG A 142 -39.14 -47.29 -13.82
CA ARG A 142 -40.02 -46.39 -13.04
C ARG A 142 -39.92 -46.64 -11.53
N HIS A 143 -39.66 -47.88 -11.09
CA HIS A 143 -39.45 -48.22 -9.68
C HIS A 143 -38.10 -47.74 -9.13
N GLN A 144 -37.07 -47.62 -9.98
CA GLN A 144 -35.75 -47.15 -9.56
C GLN A 144 -35.68 -45.63 -9.41
N PHE A 145 -36.42 -44.88 -10.24
CA PHE A 145 -36.54 -43.43 -10.10
C PHE A 145 -37.42 -43.00 -8.92
N SER A 146 -38.46 -43.77 -8.55
CA SER A 146 -39.30 -43.46 -7.39
C SER A 146 -38.58 -43.66 -6.04
N ASN A 147 -37.65 -44.62 -5.95
CA ASN A 147 -36.84 -44.85 -4.74
C ASN A 147 -35.75 -43.78 -4.54
N LEU A 148 -35.22 -43.20 -5.61
CA LEU A 148 -34.28 -42.07 -5.53
C LEU A 148 -34.98 -40.77 -5.13
N GLN A 149 -36.19 -40.50 -5.64
CA GLN A 149 -36.98 -39.32 -5.25
C GLN A 149 -37.51 -39.39 -3.81
N SER A 150 -37.89 -40.58 -3.31
CA SER A 150 -38.38 -40.73 -1.94
C SER A 150 -37.26 -40.53 -0.90
N THR A 151 -36.05 -41.01 -1.17
CA THR A 151 -34.90 -40.90 -0.25
C THR A 151 -34.40 -39.45 -0.14
N VAL A 152 -34.41 -38.68 -1.24
CA VAL A 152 -34.04 -37.27 -1.25
C VAL A 152 -35.13 -36.40 -0.59
N SER A 153 -36.42 -36.72 -0.79
CA SER A 153 -37.52 -35.96 -0.17
C SER A 153 -37.66 -36.17 1.35
N CYS A 154 -37.23 -37.31 1.89
CA CYS A 154 -37.22 -37.58 3.34
C CYS A 154 -36.10 -36.83 4.08
N GLN A 155 -34.91 -36.68 3.48
CA GLN A 155 -33.81 -35.91 4.07
C GLN A 155 -34.06 -34.39 4.05
N TRP A 156 -34.70 -33.88 2.99
CA TRP A 156 -35.13 -32.48 2.92
C TRP A 156 -36.26 -32.13 3.92
N ARG A 157 -37.01 -33.12 4.41
CA ARG A 157 -38.06 -32.95 5.43
C ARG A 157 -37.48 -32.97 6.86
N ALA A 158 -36.27 -33.49 7.08
CA ALA A 158 -35.54 -33.42 8.35
C ALA A 158 -34.82 -32.07 8.54
N LEU A 159 -34.35 -31.44 7.46
CA LEU A 159 -33.69 -30.12 7.49
C LEU A 159 -34.64 -28.93 7.69
N ARG A 160 -35.96 -29.09 7.47
CA ARG A 160 -36.96 -28.04 7.77
C ARG A 160 -37.53 -28.08 9.20
N LYS A 161 -37.11 -29.02 10.06
CA LYS A 161 -37.54 -29.09 11.48
C LYS A 161 -36.56 -28.46 12.47
N ILE A 162 -35.50 -27.79 12.01
CA ILE A 162 -34.51 -27.11 12.88
C ILE A 162 -34.49 -25.59 12.62
N GLN A 163 -35.65 -25.00 12.33
CA GLN A 163 -35.86 -23.58 12.60
C GLN A 163 -37.21 -23.43 13.27
N THR A 164 -37.21 -23.38 14.60
CA THR A 164 -38.01 -22.44 15.38
C THR A 164 -37.64 -22.53 16.86
N VAL A 165 -37.06 -21.40 17.37
CA VAL A 165 -37.18 -20.88 18.74
C VAL A 165 -36.42 -21.71 19.83
N GLN A 166 -35.44 -21.19 20.60
CA GLN A 166 -35.54 -20.06 21.51
C GLN A 166 -34.17 -19.66 22.15
N ARG A 167 -34.07 -18.36 22.49
CA ARG A 167 -33.36 -17.71 23.61
C ARG A 167 -31.82 -17.53 23.62
N ILE A 168 -31.48 -16.26 23.45
CA ILE A 168 -30.26 -15.53 23.86
C ILE A 168 -30.00 -15.69 25.37
N PRO A 169 -28.75 -15.92 25.79
CA PRO A 169 -28.20 -15.35 27.01
C PRO A 169 -27.24 -14.20 26.67
N ALA A 170 -27.34 -13.12 27.43
CA ALA A 170 -26.43 -11.98 27.34
C ALA A 170 -25.04 -12.34 27.89
N ASN A 171 -24.00 -11.75 27.28
CA ASN A 171 -22.58 -11.74 27.65
C ASN A 171 -21.73 -12.97 27.27
N GLY A 172 -20.97 -12.83 26.17
CA GLY A 172 -19.83 -13.68 25.80
C GLY A 172 -19.21 -13.25 24.46
N SER A 173 -17.88 -13.10 24.38
CA SER A 173 -17.18 -12.45 23.26
C SER A 173 -17.22 -13.21 21.93
N PHE A 174 -17.26 -12.46 20.82
CA PHE A 174 -17.32 -12.94 19.44
C PHE A 174 -16.11 -13.78 18.96
N SER A 175 -15.03 -13.88 19.75
CA SER A 175 -13.80 -14.57 19.35
C SER A 175 -13.86 -16.10 19.49
N ARG A 176 -14.75 -16.65 20.34
CA ARG A 176 -14.90 -18.10 20.53
C ARG A 176 -15.86 -18.77 19.55
N GLN A 177 -16.73 -18.00 18.90
CA GLN A 177 -17.74 -18.52 17.95
C GLN A 177 -17.21 -18.71 16.53
N SER A 178 -16.21 -17.93 16.09
CA SER A 178 -15.58 -18.16 14.78
C SER A 178 -14.73 -19.43 14.77
N LEU A 179 -14.04 -19.71 15.88
CA LEU A 179 -13.22 -20.91 16.07
C LEU A 179 -14.06 -22.19 16.15
N SER A 180 -15.26 -22.15 16.76
CA SER A 180 -16.16 -23.30 16.76
C SER A 180 -16.79 -23.55 15.38
N TYR A 181 -17.02 -22.50 14.58
CA TYR A 181 -17.47 -22.61 13.19
C TYR A 181 -16.39 -23.19 12.26
N VAL A 182 -15.13 -22.80 12.47
CA VAL A 182 -13.97 -23.33 11.74
C VAL A 182 -13.64 -24.77 12.18
N HIS A 183 -13.77 -25.10 13.47
CA HIS A 183 -13.59 -26.48 13.96
C HIS A 183 -14.75 -27.41 13.58
N ALA A 184 -15.99 -26.91 13.47
CA ALA A 184 -17.12 -27.67 12.97
C ALA A 184 -17.01 -27.93 11.45
N SER A 185 -16.60 -26.93 10.67
CA SER A 185 -16.39 -27.06 9.22
C SER A 185 -15.19 -27.95 8.87
N THR A 186 -14.12 -27.95 9.66
CA THR A 186 -13.00 -28.91 9.48
C THR A 186 -13.36 -30.34 9.90
N ARG A 187 -14.24 -30.55 10.89
CA ARG A 187 -14.79 -31.89 11.20
C ARG A 187 -15.79 -32.36 10.14
N TYR A 188 -16.58 -31.45 9.57
CA TYR A 188 -17.52 -31.73 8.48
C TYR A 188 -16.79 -32.07 7.16
N LEU A 189 -15.72 -31.34 6.82
CA LEU A 189 -14.86 -31.66 5.67
C LEU A 189 -14.08 -32.97 5.86
N LYS A 190 -13.64 -33.28 7.08
CA LYS A 190 -13.03 -34.59 7.39
C LYS A 190 -14.04 -35.74 7.29
N GLN A 191 -15.28 -35.57 7.73
CA GLN A 191 -16.34 -36.57 7.57
C GLN A 191 -16.80 -36.74 6.12
N ILE A 192 -16.87 -35.67 5.33
CA ILE A 192 -17.22 -35.74 3.90
C ILE A 192 -16.09 -36.39 3.08
N SER A 193 -14.82 -36.14 3.41
CA SER A 193 -13.70 -36.83 2.77
C SER A 193 -13.60 -38.31 3.14
N GLY A 194 -14.08 -38.69 4.34
CA GLY A 194 -14.18 -40.07 4.79
C GLY A 194 -15.34 -40.84 4.16
N LEU A 195 -16.49 -40.18 3.96
CA LEU A 195 -17.69 -40.77 3.34
C LEU A 195 -17.60 -40.85 1.80
N LEU A 196 -16.93 -39.90 1.13
CA LEU A 196 -16.66 -40.00 -0.32
C LEU A 196 -15.62 -41.07 -0.66
N LYS A 197 -14.74 -41.42 0.28
CA LYS A 197 -13.83 -42.58 0.14
C LYS A 197 -14.50 -43.92 0.41
N THR A 198 -15.66 -43.96 1.06
CA THR A 198 -16.44 -45.19 1.31
C THR A 198 -17.57 -45.43 0.30
N GLY A 199 -17.95 -44.41 -0.49
CA GLY A 199 -18.98 -44.52 -1.54
C GLY A 199 -18.49 -44.96 -2.93
N VAL A 200 -17.17 -44.95 -3.19
CA VAL A 200 -16.58 -45.36 -4.49
C VAL A 200 -15.99 -46.79 -4.44
N THR A 201 -16.06 -47.45 -3.28
CA THR A 201 -15.57 -48.83 -3.08
C THR A 201 -16.65 -49.90 -3.08
N SER A 202 -17.92 -49.60 -3.44
CA SER A 202 -19.02 -50.59 -3.42
C SER A 202 -19.64 -50.94 -4.78
N LEU A 203 -18.98 -50.62 -5.90
CA LEU A 203 -19.45 -50.97 -7.25
C LEU A 203 -18.33 -51.62 -8.08
N ARG A 204 -17.71 -52.63 -7.50
CA ARG A 204 -16.99 -53.70 -8.21
C ARG A 204 -16.69 -54.80 -7.19
N ASN A 205 -17.73 -55.51 -6.75
CA ASN A 205 -17.59 -56.79 -6.04
C ASN A 205 -18.98 -57.42 -5.86
N SER A 206 -19.45 -58.12 -6.89
CA SER A 206 -20.32 -59.29 -6.74
C SER A 206 -20.55 -59.98 -8.09
N SER A 207 -19.52 -60.67 -8.56
CA SER A 207 -19.71 -61.97 -9.22
C SER A 207 -18.60 -62.86 -8.70
N SER A 208 -18.87 -63.45 -7.54
CA SER A 208 -18.06 -64.48 -6.90
C SER A 208 -18.03 -65.73 -7.75
N SER A 209 -16.83 -66.25 -8.02
CA SER A 209 -16.62 -67.69 -8.09
C SER A 209 -15.20 -68.00 -7.64
N TYR A 210 -15.14 -68.65 -6.48
CA TYR A 210 -14.05 -69.44 -5.92
C TYR A 210 -12.77 -68.73 -5.48
N GLU A 211 -12.76 -68.50 -4.17
CA GLU A 211 -11.62 -68.50 -3.27
C GLU A 211 -10.76 -69.76 -3.52
N GLY A 212 -9.71 -69.58 -4.33
CA GLY A 212 -8.58 -70.50 -4.45
C GLY A 212 -7.34 -69.73 -4.03
N VAL A 213 -6.67 -70.23 -3.00
CA VAL A 213 -5.38 -69.75 -2.47
C VAL A 213 -4.48 -69.26 -3.62
N GLN A 214 -4.11 -67.98 -3.65
CA GLN A 214 -3.10 -67.49 -4.60
C GLN A 214 -1.77 -68.15 -4.24
N GLU A 215 -1.44 -69.23 -4.97
CA GLU A 215 -0.14 -69.87 -4.91
C GLU A 215 0.93 -68.81 -5.24
N THR A 216 1.79 -68.53 -4.27
CA THR A 216 2.91 -67.61 -4.43
C THR A 216 3.98 -68.36 -5.23
N TYR A 217 4.08 -68.08 -6.52
CA TYR A 217 5.10 -68.67 -7.38
C TYR A 217 6.39 -67.86 -7.31
N THR A 218 7.54 -68.55 -7.33
CA THR A 218 8.85 -67.91 -7.47
C THR A 218 9.41 -68.24 -8.86
N CYS A 219 10.00 -67.26 -9.55
CA CYS A 219 10.55 -67.44 -10.90
C CYS A 219 12.07 -67.32 -10.86
N LEU A 220 12.80 -68.35 -11.27
CA LEU A 220 14.25 -68.33 -11.44
C LEU A 220 14.59 -68.07 -12.90
N LEU A 221 15.28 -66.96 -13.17
CA LEU A 221 15.67 -66.55 -14.52
C LEU A 221 17.15 -66.83 -14.74
N ARG A 222 17.48 -67.44 -15.88
CA ARG A 222 18.85 -67.67 -16.33
C ARG A 222 18.97 -67.60 -17.85
N LEU A 223 20.15 -67.24 -18.34
CA LEU A 223 20.48 -67.41 -19.75
C LEU A 223 20.94 -68.86 -19.98
N LYS A 224 20.84 -69.34 -21.22
CA LYS A 224 21.32 -70.67 -21.60
C LYS A 224 22.86 -70.74 -21.56
N SER A 225 23.53 -69.60 -21.76
CA SER A 225 24.98 -69.41 -21.66
C SER A 225 25.53 -69.35 -20.21
N SER A 226 24.70 -69.03 -19.21
CA SER A 226 25.11 -68.92 -17.80
C SER A 226 25.04 -70.26 -17.05
N SER A 227 25.91 -70.47 -16.05
CA SER A 227 25.92 -71.67 -15.20
C SER A 227 24.66 -71.75 -14.32
N GLU A 228 24.30 -72.94 -13.81
CA GLU A 228 23.08 -73.12 -12.98
C GLU A 228 23.15 -72.37 -11.63
N GLU A 229 24.33 -71.97 -11.19
CA GLU A 229 24.53 -71.22 -9.94
C GLU A 229 24.20 -69.72 -10.07
N ASP A 230 24.09 -69.18 -11.30
CA ASP A 230 23.81 -67.78 -11.59
C ASP A 230 22.30 -67.45 -11.75
N ALA A 231 21.42 -68.34 -11.29
CA ALA A 231 19.97 -68.16 -11.42
C ALA A 231 19.44 -67.05 -10.50
N VAL A 232 18.74 -66.07 -11.09
CA VAL A 232 18.22 -64.92 -10.34
C VAL A 232 16.76 -65.17 -9.94
N PRO A 233 16.44 -65.26 -8.63
CA PRO A 233 15.06 -65.42 -8.18
C PRO A 233 14.32 -64.09 -8.27
N MET A 234 13.11 -64.11 -8.84
CA MET A 234 12.22 -62.95 -8.96
C MET A 234 10.79 -63.33 -8.58
N GLN A 235 10.11 -62.42 -7.88
CA GLN A 235 8.71 -62.59 -7.49
C GLN A 235 7.78 -61.97 -8.54
N PRO A 236 6.76 -62.69 -9.05
CA PRO A 236 5.80 -62.14 -10.02
C PRO A 236 5.06 -60.92 -9.43
N GLY A 237 5.18 -59.77 -10.09
CA GLY A 237 4.49 -58.54 -9.68
C GLY A 237 5.23 -57.68 -8.64
N SER A 238 6.44 -58.05 -8.23
CA SER A 238 7.28 -57.24 -7.31
C SER A 238 7.77 -55.92 -7.92
N GLY A 239 7.80 -55.84 -9.25
CA GLY A 239 8.35 -54.68 -9.96
C GLY A 239 9.87 -54.74 -10.12
N GLU A 240 10.55 -55.75 -9.56
CA GLU A 240 11.99 -55.94 -9.70
C GLU A 240 12.39 -56.14 -11.17
N THR A 241 13.55 -55.62 -11.56
CA THR A 241 14.05 -55.71 -12.93
C THR A 241 15.49 -56.19 -12.92
N HIS A 242 15.80 -57.26 -13.63
CA HIS A 242 17.17 -57.77 -13.76
C HIS A 242 17.72 -57.52 -15.17
N VAL A 243 19.02 -57.26 -15.28
CA VAL A 243 19.69 -57.01 -16.57
C VAL A 243 20.56 -58.22 -16.92
N PHE A 244 20.29 -58.80 -18.08
CA PHE A 244 21.05 -59.89 -18.67
C PHE A 244 21.83 -59.41 -19.89
N PHE A 245 22.98 -60.03 -20.16
CA PHE A 245 23.84 -59.74 -21.30
C PHE A 245 24.01 -61.04 -22.10
N PRO A 246 23.19 -61.27 -23.16
CA PRO A 246 23.32 -62.47 -23.97
C PRO A 246 24.58 -62.43 -24.84
N ASP A 247 25.32 -63.54 -24.87
CA ASP A 247 26.59 -63.66 -25.60
C ASP A 247 26.41 -63.85 -27.11
N THR A 248 25.26 -64.42 -27.53
CA THR A 248 24.89 -64.59 -28.95
C THR A 248 23.37 -64.43 -29.15
N ALA A 249 22.92 -64.13 -30.37
CA ALA A 249 21.50 -63.99 -30.68
C ALA A 249 20.67 -65.30 -30.52
N GLY A 250 21.35 -66.45 -30.40
CA GLY A 250 20.75 -67.76 -30.11
C GLY A 250 20.77 -68.15 -28.63
N ASP A 251 21.11 -67.23 -27.72
CA ASP A 251 21.10 -67.46 -26.28
C ASP A 251 19.66 -67.31 -25.74
N ASP A 252 19.03 -68.41 -25.34
CA ASP A 252 17.62 -68.42 -24.90
C ASP A 252 17.52 -68.00 -23.43
N LEU A 253 16.54 -67.13 -23.10
CA LEU A 253 16.19 -66.84 -21.72
C LEU A 253 15.30 -67.97 -21.18
N ILE A 254 15.76 -68.62 -20.12
CA ILE A 254 15.04 -69.69 -19.44
C ILE A 254 14.44 -69.14 -18.14
N VAL A 255 13.13 -69.29 -17.99
CA VAL A 255 12.43 -68.95 -16.73
C VAL A 255 11.80 -70.21 -16.14
N GLU A 256 12.30 -70.63 -15.00
CA GLU A 256 11.75 -71.75 -14.23
C GLU A 256 10.78 -71.21 -13.18
N VAL A 257 9.52 -71.64 -13.26
CA VAL A 257 8.48 -71.26 -12.31
C VAL A 257 8.38 -72.34 -11.25
N GLN A 258 8.55 -72.00 -9.98
CA GLN A 258 8.42 -72.89 -8.83
C GLN A 258 7.19 -72.53 -8.00
N ASP A 259 6.54 -73.53 -7.41
CA ASP A 259 5.44 -73.33 -6.45
C ASP A 259 5.94 -72.83 -5.08
N SER A 260 5.02 -72.54 -4.17
CA SER A 260 5.33 -72.03 -2.82
C SER A 260 6.08 -73.03 -1.92
N LYS A 261 6.28 -74.27 -2.38
CA LYS A 261 7.05 -75.34 -1.71
C LYS A 261 8.38 -75.63 -2.41
N GLY A 262 8.76 -74.83 -3.42
CA GLY A 262 10.01 -74.98 -4.18
C GLY A 262 9.98 -76.08 -5.23
N LYS A 263 8.80 -76.63 -5.58
CA LYS A 263 8.67 -77.66 -6.61
C LYS A 263 8.50 -77.01 -7.99
N GLN A 264 9.23 -77.49 -9.00
CA GLN A 264 9.14 -76.97 -10.37
C GLN A 264 7.73 -77.16 -10.95
N TYR A 265 7.08 -76.04 -11.27
CA TYR A 265 5.73 -75.97 -11.84
C TYR A 265 5.76 -76.09 -13.37
N GLY A 266 6.74 -75.42 -14.01
CA GLY A 266 7.03 -75.50 -15.43
C GLY A 266 8.14 -74.53 -15.87
N ARG A 267 8.63 -74.67 -17.10
CA ARG A 267 9.70 -73.90 -17.72
C ARG A 267 9.16 -73.07 -18.89
N VAL A 268 9.66 -71.85 -19.03
CA VAL A 268 9.42 -70.96 -20.17
C VAL A 268 10.74 -70.75 -20.89
N LEU A 269 10.73 -70.90 -22.21
CA LEU A 269 11.86 -70.59 -23.08
C LEU A 269 11.50 -69.38 -23.94
N ALA A 270 12.22 -68.28 -23.75
CA ALA A 270 12.07 -67.05 -24.53
C ALA A 270 13.32 -66.83 -25.38
N GLN A 271 13.20 -67.09 -26.69
CA GLN A 271 14.31 -66.96 -27.63
C GLN A 271 14.65 -65.49 -27.86
N VAL A 272 15.92 -65.12 -27.66
CA VAL A 272 16.39 -63.73 -27.82
C VAL A 272 16.24 -63.26 -29.27
N ALA A 273 16.37 -64.15 -30.26
CA ALA A 273 16.09 -63.85 -31.67
C ALA A 273 14.64 -63.35 -31.89
N THR A 274 13.63 -64.04 -31.33
CA THR A 274 12.21 -63.65 -31.44
C THR A 274 11.88 -62.36 -30.69
N ILE A 275 12.66 -62.04 -29.65
CA ILE A 275 12.54 -60.76 -28.91
C ILE A 275 13.17 -59.61 -29.71
N ALA A 276 14.25 -59.88 -30.45
CA ALA A 276 14.94 -58.88 -31.28
C ALA A 276 14.17 -58.51 -32.56
N GLU A 277 13.37 -59.41 -33.13
CA GLU A 277 12.61 -59.16 -34.37
C GLU A 277 11.43 -58.17 -34.19
N GLU A 278 10.86 -58.03 -32.98
CA GLU A 278 9.69 -57.16 -32.73
C GLU A 278 9.85 -56.32 -31.43
N PRO A 279 10.69 -55.27 -31.43
CA PRO A 279 11.01 -54.48 -30.23
C PRO A 279 9.88 -53.56 -29.73
N ALA A 280 8.81 -53.38 -30.52
CA ALA A 280 7.69 -52.50 -30.18
C ALA A 280 6.81 -53.07 -29.05
N ASP A 281 6.75 -54.40 -28.90
CA ASP A 281 5.86 -55.05 -27.94
C ASP A 281 6.63 -55.50 -26.69
N LYS A 282 6.84 -54.54 -25.77
CA LYS A 282 7.68 -54.72 -24.57
C LYS A 282 7.08 -55.65 -23.52
N VAL A 283 5.80 -56.04 -23.63
CA VAL A 283 5.11 -56.94 -22.68
C VAL A 283 4.50 -58.12 -23.44
N ARG A 284 5.06 -59.34 -23.28
CA ARG A 284 4.57 -60.54 -23.97
C ARG A 284 4.13 -61.63 -23.01
N TRP A 285 3.11 -62.39 -23.42
CA TRP A 285 2.67 -63.62 -22.73
C TRP A 285 3.40 -64.82 -23.33
N TRP A 286 4.11 -65.55 -22.48
CA TRP A 286 4.85 -66.76 -22.83
C TRP A 286 4.16 -67.99 -22.24
N SER A 287 4.10 -69.06 -23.01
CA SER A 287 3.53 -70.33 -22.57
C SER A 287 4.47 -71.06 -21.61
N ILE A 288 3.94 -71.56 -20.49
CA ILE A 288 4.67 -72.36 -19.48
C ILE A 288 4.46 -73.84 -19.81
N TYR A 289 5.55 -74.58 -19.99
CA TYR A 289 5.52 -76.02 -20.30
C TYR A 289 6.11 -76.86 -19.16
N ARG A 290 5.55 -78.03 -18.87
CA ARG A 290 6.12 -78.97 -17.88
C ARG A 290 6.95 -80.05 -18.57
N GLU A 291 8.22 -80.15 -18.19
CA GLU A 291 9.17 -81.18 -18.66
C GLU A 291 9.04 -82.45 -17.79
N PRO A 292 9.19 -83.68 -18.34
CA PRO A 292 9.57 -84.03 -19.71
C PRO A 292 8.40 -84.15 -20.72
N GLU A 293 7.14 -84.05 -20.28
CA GLU A 293 5.95 -84.35 -21.11
C GLU A 293 5.48 -83.20 -22.02
N HIS A 294 6.12 -82.02 -21.96
CA HIS A 294 5.83 -80.82 -22.76
C HIS A 294 4.36 -80.37 -22.73
N GLU A 295 3.67 -80.60 -21.61
CA GLU A 295 2.28 -80.17 -21.43
C GLU A 295 2.21 -78.66 -21.15
N LEU A 296 1.28 -77.94 -21.79
CA LEU A 296 1.04 -76.51 -21.58
C LEU A 296 0.28 -76.30 -20.25
N VAL A 297 0.97 -75.80 -19.23
CA VAL A 297 0.42 -75.68 -17.86
C VAL A 297 -0.05 -74.26 -17.53
N GLY A 298 0.38 -73.24 -18.28
CA GLY A 298 -0.05 -71.87 -18.03
C GLY A 298 0.58 -70.84 -18.97
N LYS A 299 0.41 -69.54 -18.65
CA LYS A 299 1.03 -68.41 -19.34
C LYS A 299 1.69 -67.45 -18.36
N LEU A 300 2.90 -67.00 -18.68
CA LEU A 300 3.70 -66.05 -17.93
C LEU A 300 3.83 -64.73 -18.70
N GLN A 301 3.54 -63.60 -18.06
CA GLN A 301 3.74 -62.27 -18.63
C GLN A 301 5.12 -61.72 -18.26
N LEU A 302 5.97 -61.55 -19.27
CA LEU A 302 7.30 -60.95 -19.12
C LEU A 302 7.32 -59.57 -19.79
N TYR A 303 7.90 -58.60 -19.10
CA TYR A 303 8.33 -57.34 -19.71
C TYR A 303 9.82 -57.47 -20.05
N ILE A 304 10.15 -57.45 -21.33
CA ILE A 304 11.53 -57.59 -21.81
C ILE A 304 11.85 -56.38 -22.68
N ASN A 305 12.86 -55.61 -22.29
CA ASN A 305 13.41 -54.52 -23.10
C ASN A 305 14.80 -54.94 -23.56
N TYR A 306 14.92 -55.30 -24.84
CA TYR A 306 16.18 -55.68 -25.46
C TYR A 306 16.72 -54.47 -26.25
N SER A 307 17.92 -54.01 -25.88
CA SER A 307 18.64 -52.96 -26.58
C SER A 307 19.98 -53.52 -27.06
N THR A 308 20.20 -53.62 -28.36
CA THR A 308 21.55 -53.84 -28.91
C THR A 308 22.35 -52.55 -28.74
N SER A 309 23.63 -52.65 -28.42
CA SER A 309 24.54 -51.51 -28.18
C SER A 309 24.89 -50.71 -29.46
N SER A 310 24.03 -50.74 -30.47
CA SER A 310 24.16 -49.99 -31.73
C SER A 310 23.13 -48.85 -31.83
N GLU A 311 22.58 -48.37 -30.73
CA GLU A 311 21.85 -47.09 -30.72
C GLU A 311 22.83 -45.93 -30.67
N ASP A 312 23.46 -45.70 -31.83
CA ASP A 312 23.78 -44.35 -32.27
C ASP A 312 23.21 -44.23 -33.70
N ASN A 313 22.26 -43.31 -33.85
CA ASN A 313 21.53 -42.93 -35.07
C ASN A 313 20.47 -43.91 -35.60
N GLY A 314 19.22 -43.52 -35.35
CA GLY A 314 18.05 -44.09 -35.98
C GLY A 314 18.08 -43.98 -37.51
N HIS A 315 17.45 -44.96 -38.15
CA HIS A 315 16.91 -44.89 -39.51
C HIS A 315 17.71 -44.06 -40.53
N LEU A 316 18.63 -44.70 -41.25
CA LEU A 316 18.90 -44.36 -42.65
C LEU A 316 17.64 -44.61 -43.50
N LYS A 317 16.63 -43.76 -43.35
CA LYS A 317 15.78 -43.40 -44.46
C LYS A 317 16.59 -42.37 -45.24
N TYR A 318 17.22 -42.78 -46.34
CA TYR A 318 17.53 -41.86 -47.43
C TYR A 318 16.20 -41.37 -48.01
N GLY A 319 15.52 -40.49 -47.27
CA GLY A 319 14.26 -39.88 -47.65
C GLY A 319 14.51 -38.68 -48.55
N THR A 320 13.54 -38.38 -49.41
CA THR A 320 13.49 -37.12 -50.14
C THR A 320 13.48 -35.96 -49.14
N VAL A 321 14.49 -35.07 -49.21
CA VAL A 321 14.54 -33.85 -48.43
C VAL A 321 13.68 -32.80 -49.14
N ALA A 322 12.68 -32.25 -48.45
CA ALA A 322 11.86 -31.17 -48.99
C ALA A 322 12.67 -29.88 -49.13
N GLU A 323 12.32 -29.05 -50.12
CA GLU A 323 12.99 -27.79 -50.43
C GLU A 323 12.95 -26.81 -49.23
N THR A 324 11.87 -26.86 -48.44
CA THR A 324 11.73 -26.07 -47.20
C THR A 324 12.69 -26.51 -46.10
N VAL A 325 13.00 -27.80 -45.98
CA VAL A 325 13.95 -28.34 -45.00
C VAL A 325 15.39 -27.99 -45.40
N ALA A 326 15.70 -28.05 -46.70
CA ALA A 326 16.99 -27.62 -47.23
C ALA A 326 17.20 -26.10 -47.06
N TYR A 327 16.14 -25.31 -47.26
CA TYR A 327 16.17 -23.86 -46.98
C TYR A 327 16.35 -23.56 -45.49
N ASP A 328 15.62 -24.24 -44.60
CA ASP A 328 15.75 -24.07 -43.15
C ASP A 328 17.21 -24.33 -42.72
N LEU A 329 17.86 -25.37 -43.25
CA LEU A 329 19.28 -25.64 -43.02
C LEU A 329 20.21 -24.54 -43.53
N ALA A 330 20.02 -24.08 -44.77
CA ALA A 330 20.81 -22.98 -45.33
C ALA A 330 20.67 -21.70 -44.49
N LEU A 331 19.46 -21.43 -43.99
CA LEU A 331 19.17 -20.30 -43.11
C LEU A 331 19.88 -20.42 -41.76
N GLU A 332 19.84 -21.59 -41.11
CA GLU A 332 20.56 -21.81 -39.86
C GLU A 332 22.08 -21.66 -40.02
N VAL A 333 22.63 -22.16 -41.13
CA VAL A 333 24.05 -22.01 -41.46
C VAL A 333 24.41 -20.54 -41.64
N ALA A 334 23.63 -19.79 -42.41
CA ALA A 334 23.82 -18.35 -42.57
C ALA A 334 23.79 -17.61 -41.22
N MET A 335 22.84 -17.95 -40.35
CA MET A 335 22.73 -17.36 -39.00
C MET A 335 23.94 -17.69 -38.12
N LYS A 336 24.45 -18.93 -38.18
CA LYS A 336 25.64 -19.35 -37.42
C LYS A 336 26.90 -18.62 -37.88
N VAL A 337 27.12 -18.54 -39.20
CA VAL A 337 28.29 -17.85 -39.78
C VAL A 337 28.28 -16.36 -39.46
N GLN A 338 27.10 -15.72 -39.49
CA GLN A 338 26.97 -14.29 -39.19
C GLN A 338 26.84 -13.98 -37.70
N LYS A 339 26.97 -14.97 -36.80
CA LYS A 339 26.82 -14.82 -35.35
C LYS A 339 25.52 -14.09 -35.01
N PHE A 340 24.41 -14.60 -35.52
CA PHE A 340 23.08 -14.11 -35.23
C PHE A 340 22.78 -14.27 -33.73
N GLN A 341 22.48 -13.16 -33.06
CA GLN A 341 22.26 -13.09 -31.62
C GLN A 341 21.40 -11.87 -31.28
N GLN A 342 21.06 -11.71 -29.99
CA GLN A 342 20.39 -10.51 -29.48
C GLN A 342 21.09 -9.23 -29.97
N ARG A 343 20.34 -8.28 -30.56
CA ARG A 343 20.82 -7.03 -31.22
C ARG A 343 21.49 -7.18 -32.61
N ASN A 344 21.79 -8.40 -33.06
CA ASN A 344 22.25 -8.66 -34.43
C ASN A 344 21.20 -9.51 -35.17
N LEU A 345 20.10 -8.85 -35.54
CA LEU A 345 18.89 -9.50 -36.06
C LEU A 345 18.78 -9.46 -37.59
N LEU A 346 19.80 -8.99 -38.30
CA LEU A 346 19.78 -8.84 -39.75
C LEU A 346 20.87 -9.67 -40.41
N LEU A 347 20.51 -10.40 -41.46
CA LEU A 347 21.46 -11.04 -42.34
C LEU A 347 21.96 -10.04 -43.39
N HIS A 348 23.27 -10.00 -43.61
CA HIS A 348 23.92 -9.04 -44.52
C HIS A 348 24.73 -9.74 -45.61
N GLY A 349 24.94 -9.04 -46.72
CA GLY A 349 25.89 -9.43 -47.76
C GLY A 349 25.55 -10.75 -48.49
N PRO A 350 26.58 -11.53 -48.87
CA PRO A 350 26.44 -12.70 -49.76
C PRO A 350 25.49 -13.79 -49.26
N TRP A 351 25.37 -14.00 -47.94
CA TRP A 351 24.44 -14.99 -47.39
C TRP A 351 22.97 -14.57 -47.51
N LYS A 352 22.68 -13.26 -47.44
CA LYS A 352 21.31 -12.75 -47.70
C LYS A 352 20.94 -12.98 -49.17
N TRP A 353 21.88 -12.73 -50.07
CA TRP A 353 21.72 -13.04 -51.49
C TRP A 353 21.48 -14.54 -51.71
N LEU A 354 22.32 -15.40 -51.13
CA LEU A 354 22.23 -16.86 -51.27
C LEU A 354 20.85 -17.39 -50.87
N LEU A 355 20.31 -16.93 -49.74
CA LEU A 355 18.98 -17.34 -49.26
C LEU A 355 17.85 -16.83 -50.18
N SER A 356 17.97 -15.60 -50.68
CA SER A 356 16.96 -15.01 -51.59
C SER A 356 16.92 -15.76 -52.93
N GLU A 357 18.09 -16.04 -53.50
CA GLU A 357 18.22 -16.82 -54.72
C GLU A 357 17.80 -18.28 -54.51
N PHE A 358 18.13 -18.88 -53.36
CA PHE A 358 17.72 -20.25 -53.02
C PHE A 358 16.20 -20.36 -53.02
N ALA A 359 15.51 -19.43 -52.36
CA ALA A 359 14.06 -19.41 -52.31
C ALA A 359 13.44 -19.25 -53.71
N SER A 360 13.97 -18.34 -54.53
CA SER A 360 13.49 -18.10 -55.89
C SER A 360 13.75 -19.29 -56.82
N TYR A 361 14.90 -19.94 -56.71
CA TYR A 361 15.31 -21.01 -57.63
C TYR A 361 14.63 -22.34 -57.31
N TYR A 362 14.46 -22.68 -56.03
CA TYR A 362 13.82 -23.92 -55.57
C TYR A 362 12.32 -23.77 -55.27
N GLY A 363 11.74 -22.58 -55.49
CA GLY A 363 10.29 -22.36 -55.37
C GLY A 363 9.77 -22.30 -53.93
N VAL A 364 10.59 -21.88 -52.97
CA VAL A 364 10.15 -21.70 -51.58
C VAL A 364 9.33 -20.42 -51.46
N SER A 365 8.13 -20.52 -50.88
CA SER A 365 7.21 -19.39 -50.67
C SER A 365 7.89 -18.23 -49.92
N GLU A 366 7.76 -17.01 -50.44
CA GLU A 366 8.26 -15.80 -49.76
C GLU A 366 7.66 -15.64 -48.36
N ILE A 367 6.39 -16.05 -48.16
CA ILE A 367 5.74 -16.05 -46.84
C ILE A 367 6.44 -17.02 -45.91
N TYR A 368 6.72 -18.24 -46.37
CA TYR A 368 7.42 -19.26 -45.60
C TYR A 368 8.81 -18.77 -45.18
N THR A 369 9.58 -18.18 -46.08
CA THR A 369 10.92 -17.65 -45.77
C THR A 369 10.87 -16.57 -44.68
N LYS A 370 9.88 -15.65 -44.74
CA LYS A 370 9.68 -14.60 -43.73
C LYS A 370 9.21 -15.16 -42.40
N LEU A 371 8.27 -16.11 -42.40
CA LEU A 371 7.77 -16.77 -41.19
C LEU A 371 8.86 -17.59 -40.48
N ARG A 372 9.66 -18.33 -41.25
CA ARG A 372 10.79 -19.09 -40.70
C ARG A 372 11.87 -18.17 -40.15
N TYR A 373 12.18 -17.08 -40.83
CA TYR A 373 13.12 -16.08 -40.32
C TYR A 373 12.59 -15.44 -39.03
N LEU A 374 11.30 -15.12 -39.00
CA LEU A 374 10.62 -14.56 -37.84
C LEU A 374 10.64 -15.53 -36.65
N SER A 375 10.43 -16.84 -36.84
CA SER A 375 10.49 -17.80 -35.73
C SER A 375 11.86 -17.79 -35.03
N TYR A 376 12.96 -17.70 -35.78
CA TYR A 376 14.30 -17.61 -35.19
C TYR A 376 14.58 -16.24 -34.54
N ILE A 377 14.02 -15.16 -35.08
CA ILE A 377 14.07 -13.84 -34.40
C ILE A 377 13.37 -13.93 -33.05
N MET A 378 12.19 -14.56 -32.99
CA MET A 378 11.40 -14.64 -31.77
C MET A 378 12.08 -15.44 -30.66
N ASP A 379 12.93 -16.41 -30.97
CA ASP A 379 13.76 -17.13 -29.98
C ASP A 379 14.75 -16.20 -29.24
N VAL A 380 15.24 -15.16 -29.91
CA VAL A 380 16.22 -14.21 -29.36
C VAL A 380 15.62 -12.83 -29.10
N ALA A 381 14.33 -12.64 -29.37
CA ALA A 381 13.72 -11.33 -29.36
C ALA A 381 13.71 -10.70 -27.96
N THR A 382 13.95 -9.39 -27.94
CA THR A 382 14.01 -8.55 -26.74
C THR A 382 13.07 -7.36 -26.92
N PRO A 383 12.56 -6.76 -25.82
CA PRO A 383 11.64 -5.63 -25.84
C PRO A 383 12.37 -4.32 -26.24
N THR A 384 12.89 -4.26 -27.45
CA THR A 384 13.73 -3.19 -28.00
C THR A 384 13.12 -2.65 -29.30
N ALA A 385 13.32 -1.37 -29.59
CA ALA A 385 12.68 -0.72 -30.74
C ALA A 385 13.11 -1.34 -32.08
N ASP A 386 14.38 -1.70 -32.22
CA ASP A 386 14.95 -2.34 -33.41
C ASP A 386 14.32 -3.73 -33.65
N CYS A 387 14.21 -4.54 -32.60
CA CYS A 387 13.59 -5.87 -32.70
C CYS A 387 12.11 -5.79 -33.06
N LEU A 388 11.33 -4.94 -32.38
CA LEU A 388 9.89 -4.85 -32.58
C LEU A 388 9.52 -4.27 -33.95
N THR A 389 10.30 -3.32 -34.45
CA THR A 389 10.12 -2.76 -35.81
C THR A 389 10.38 -3.84 -36.86
N LEU A 390 11.45 -4.63 -36.70
CA LEU A 390 11.76 -5.73 -37.61
C LEU A 390 10.66 -6.80 -37.61
N VAL A 391 10.15 -7.17 -36.43
CA VAL A 391 9.03 -8.12 -36.29
C VAL A 391 7.78 -7.60 -37.01
N HIS A 392 7.45 -6.33 -36.83
CA HIS A 392 6.33 -5.69 -37.52
C HIS A 392 6.48 -5.74 -39.04
N ASP A 393 7.66 -5.39 -39.56
CA ASP A 393 7.93 -5.35 -41.01
C ASP A 393 7.88 -6.74 -41.66
N LEU A 394 8.28 -7.78 -40.94
CA LEU A 394 8.20 -9.17 -41.40
C LEU A 394 6.76 -9.72 -41.33
N LEU A 395 5.98 -9.33 -40.32
CA LEU A 395 4.64 -9.85 -40.08
C LEU A 395 3.56 -9.18 -40.94
N MET A 396 3.67 -7.87 -41.17
CA MET A 396 2.72 -7.08 -41.98
C MET A 396 2.38 -7.73 -43.34
N PRO A 397 3.36 -8.08 -44.21
CA PRO A 397 3.07 -8.68 -45.51
C PRO A 397 2.44 -10.08 -45.40
N VAL A 398 2.75 -10.83 -44.35
CA VAL A 398 2.19 -12.18 -44.10
C VAL A 398 0.70 -12.08 -43.80
N LEU A 399 0.33 -11.15 -42.93
CA LEU A 399 -1.08 -10.94 -42.55
C LEU A 399 -1.89 -10.39 -43.72
N MET A 400 -1.37 -9.43 -44.50
CA MET A 400 -2.09 -8.87 -45.65
C MET A 400 -2.45 -9.93 -46.70
N LYS A 401 -1.58 -10.94 -46.90
CA LYS A 401 -1.84 -12.06 -47.83
C LYS A 401 -2.83 -13.09 -47.27
N GLY A 402 -2.82 -13.33 -45.95
CA GLY A 402 -3.81 -14.19 -45.29
C GLY A 402 -5.24 -13.64 -45.34
N HIS A 403 -5.41 -12.32 -45.38
CA HIS A 403 -6.73 -11.67 -45.51
C HIS A 403 -7.24 -11.58 -46.96
N SER A 404 -6.37 -11.76 -47.97
CA SER A 404 -6.70 -11.56 -49.40
C SER A 404 -6.64 -12.85 -50.21
N ARG A 405 -7.68 -13.70 -50.10
CA ARG A 405 -7.98 -14.87 -50.97
C ARG A 405 -6.89 -15.94 -51.19
N GLY A 406 -5.72 -15.85 -50.57
CA GLY A 406 -4.70 -16.90 -50.54
C GLY A 406 -4.67 -17.59 -49.17
N THR A 407 -5.26 -18.78 -49.05
CA THR A 407 -5.10 -19.61 -47.85
C THR A 407 -3.63 -19.95 -47.66
N LEU A 408 -3.04 -19.51 -46.54
CA LEU A 408 -1.73 -19.95 -46.07
C LEU A 408 -1.69 -21.49 -46.00
N SER A 409 -0.54 -22.08 -46.30
CA SER A 409 -0.36 -23.53 -46.13
C SER A 409 -0.52 -23.97 -44.67
N HIS A 410 -0.79 -25.25 -44.42
CA HIS A 410 -0.88 -25.77 -43.06
C HIS A 410 0.42 -25.56 -42.26
N GLN A 411 1.57 -25.66 -42.92
CA GLN A 411 2.88 -25.43 -42.29
C GLN A 411 3.09 -23.95 -41.95
N GLU A 412 2.75 -23.03 -42.86
CA GLU A 412 2.81 -21.58 -42.60
C GLU A 412 1.85 -21.17 -41.47
N ASN A 413 0.62 -21.70 -41.44
CA ASN A 413 -0.33 -21.42 -40.35
C ASN A 413 0.15 -21.90 -38.99
N ARG A 414 0.83 -23.06 -38.94
CA ARG A 414 1.41 -23.58 -37.70
C ARG A 414 2.51 -22.65 -37.18
N ILE A 415 3.46 -22.29 -38.04
CA ILE A 415 4.57 -21.40 -37.68
C ILE A 415 4.03 -20.03 -37.27
N LEU A 416 3.05 -19.49 -38.00
CA LEU A 416 2.41 -18.22 -37.66
C LEU A 416 1.71 -18.26 -36.30
N GLY A 417 1.04 -19.37 -35.96
CA GLY A 417 0.41 -19.54 -34.64
C GLY A 417 1.44 -19.54 -33.51
N GLU A 418 2.48 -20.37 -33.62
CA GLU A 418 3.58 -20.45 -32.63
C GLU A 418 4.29 -19.09 -32.47
N THR A 419 4.54 -18.41 -33.59
CA THR A 419 5.17 -17.08 -33.62
C THR A 419 4.26 -16.02 -33.01
N LYS A 420 2.95 -16.05 -33.27
CA LYS A 420 1.98 -15.11 -32.69
C LYS A 420 1.98 -15.24 -31.16
N ASP A 421 1.96 -16.46 -30.63
CA ASP A 421 2.01 -16.68 -29.18
C ASP A 421 3.30 -16.11 -28.56
N GLN A 422 4.45 -16.26 -29.22
CA GLN A 422 5.71 -15.64 -28.79
C GLN A 422 5.65 -14.11 -28.87
N ILE A 423 5.03 -13.54 -29.91
CA ILE A 423 4.87 -12.09 -30.05
C ILE A 423 3.98 -11.54 -28.94
N GLU A 424 2.87 -12.20 -28.62
CA GLU A 424 2.01 -11.80 -27.49
C GLU A 424 2.78 -11.80 -26.16
N GLN A 425 3.67 -12.77 -25.94
CA GLN A 425 4.50 -12.81 -24.74
C GLN A 425 5.46 -11.61 -24.65
N ILE A 426 6.05 -11.21 -25.79
CA ILE A 426 6.93 -10.03 -25.83
C ILE A 426 6.13 -8.74 -25.68
N LEU A 427 4.97 -8.62 -26.33
CA LEU A 427 4.08 -7.47 -26.16
C LEU A 427 3.62 -7.33 -24.71
N ALA A 428 3.24 -8.43 -24.06
CA ALA A 428 2.93 -8.45 -22.63
C ALA A 428 4.15 -7.98 -21.81
N LEU A 429 5.36 -8.47 -22.11
CA LEU A 429 6.57 -8.03 -21.42
C LEU A 429 6.84 -6.53 -21.60
N VAL A 430 6.63 -5.98 -22.80
CA VAL A 430 6.81 -4.56 -23.10
C VAL A 430 5.79 -3.71 -22.33
N PHE A 431 4.50 -4.01 -22.48
CA PHE A 431 3.43 -3.22 -21.86
C PHE A 431 3.41 -3.37 -20.33
N GLU A 432 3.77 -4.53 -19.78
CA GLU A 432 3.89 -4.72 -18.33
C GLU A 432 5.11 -4.02 -17.73
N ASN A 433 6.04 -3.51 -18.55
CA ASN A 433 7.27 -2.86 -18.11
C ASN A 433 7.55 -1.54 -18.84
N TYR A 434 6.54 -0.85 -19.39
CA TYR A 434 6.72 0.30 -20.29
C TYR A 434 7.59 1.47 -19.77
N LYS A 435 7.71 1.66 -18.45
CA LYS A 435 8.60 2.66 -17.81
C LYS A 435 10.00 2.14 -17.47
N SER A 436 10.24 0.85 -17.65
CA SER A 436 11.47 0.14 -17.28
C SER A 436 12.17 -0.47 -18.50
N LEU A 437 11.80 -0.02 -19.71
CA LEU A 437 12.42 -0.44 -20.97
C LEU A 437 13.73 0.34 -21.17
N ASP A 438 14.78 -0.37 -21.58
CA ASP A 438 16.10 0.23 -21.79
C ASP A 438 16.73 -0.27 -23.09
N GLU A 439 17.00 0.67 -24.00
CA GLU A 439 17.66 0.42 -25.27
C GLU A 439 19.16 0.20 -25.15
N SER A 440 19.78 0.44 -23.99
CA SER A 440 21.20 0.14 -23.77
C SER A 440 21.44 -1.25 -23.17
N SER A 441 20.40 -1.87 -22.62
CA SER A 441 20.47 -3.20 -22.01
C SER A 441 20.38 -4.32 -23.06
N TYR A 442 21.13 -5.41 -22.85
CA TYR A 442 21.03 -6.62 -23.67
C TYR A 442 19.67 -7.33 -23.51
N SER A 443 19.02 -7.20 -22.35
CA SER A 443 17.71 -7.78 -22.07
C SER A 443 16.55 -6.90 -22.55
N GLY A 444 16.81 -5.65 -22.95
CA GLY A 444 15.79 -4.63 -23.25
C GLY A 444 15.08 -4.07 -22.02
N LEU A 445 15.47 -4.51 -20.81
CA LEU A 445 14.90 -4.09 -19.54
C LEU A 445 15.98 -3.46 -18.66
N MET A 446 15.57 -2.52 -17.82
CA MET A 446 16.44 -1.93 -16.80
C MET A 446 16.76 -2.94 -15.70
N ASP A 447 18.06 -3.15 -15.45
CA ASP A 447 18.57 -4.05 -14.39
C ASP A 447 18.46 -3.42 -12.99
N ILE A 448 18.53 -2.07 -12.90
CA ILE A 448 18.46 -1.33 -11.64
C ILE A 448 17.19 -0.48 -11.63
N PHE A 449 16.43 -0.55 -10.54
CA PHE A 449 15.26 0.32 -10.34
C PHE A 449 15.70 1.79 -10.23
N LYS A 450 15.19 2.63 -11.12
CA LYS A 450 15.40 4.09 -11.08
C LYS A 450 14.06 4.81 -10.97
N PRO A 451 14.02 5.99 -10.33
CA PRO A 451 12.87 6.87 -10.34
C PRO A 451 12.43 7.21 -11.76
N ALA A 452 11.16 7.58 -11.94
CA ALA A 452 10.61 7.88 -13.25
C ALA A 452 11.32 9.08 -13.90
N THR A 453 11.77 8.91 -15.15
CA THR A 453 12.63 9.84 -15.89
C THR A 453 11.88 10.81 -16.83
N GLY A 454 10.56 10.67 -16.93
CA GLY A 454 9.69 11.54 -17.76
C GLY A 454 9.77 11.33 -19.27
N VAL A 455 10.47 10.28 -19.72
CA VAL A 455 10.65 9.99 -21.15
C VAL A 455 10.00 8.66 -21.52
N ALA A 456 9.05 8.69 -22.46
CA ALA A 456 8.52 7.47 -23.08
C ALA A 456 9.63 6.68 -23.78
N ALA A 457 9.70 5.37 -23.51
CA ALA A 457 10.70 4.49 -24.09
C ALA A 457 10.51 4.33 -25.62
N PRO A 458 11.59 4.31 -26.42
CA PRO A 458 11.51 4.17 -27.87
C PRO A 458 10.78 2.90 -28.33
N ALA A 459 10.92 1.78 -27.61
CA ALA A 459 10.25 0.51 -27.92
C ALA A 459 8.72 0.53 -27.79
N LEU A 460 8.14 1.53 -27.09
CA LEU A 460 6.69 1.59 -26.85
C LEU A 460 5.90 1.85 -28.13
N GLU A 461 6.39 2.72 -29.02
CA GLU A 461 5.69 3.05 -30.27
C GLU A 461 5.65 1.86 -31.25
N PRO A 462 6.77 1.16 -31.54
CA PRO A 462 6.75 -0.09 -32.32
C PRO A 462 5.84 -1.17 -31.70
N ALA A 463 5.80 -1.29 -30.37
CA ALA A 463 4.94 -2.25 -29.69
C ALA A 463 3.45 -1.95 -29.90
N VAL A 464 3.05 -0.68 -29.82
CA VAL A 464 1.65 -0.29 -30.11
C VAL A 464 1.31 -0.61 -31.56
N LYS A 465 2.17 -0.25 -32.52
CA LYS A 465 1.96 -0.58 -33.95
C LYS A 465 1.78 -2.09 -34.17
N LEU A 466 2.63 -2.90 -33.56
CA LEU A 466 2.54 -4.36 -33.64
C LEU A 466 1.25 -4.90 -32.98
N TYR A 467 0.84 -4.34 -31.84
CA TYR A 467 -0.41 -4.70 -31.18
C TYR A 467 -1.63 -4.36 -32.04
N THR A 468 -1.64 -3.19 -32.69
CA THR A 468 -2.71 -2.77 -33.61
C THR A 468 -2.78 -3.60 -34.90
N LEU A 469 -1.67 -4.24 -35.27
CA LEU A 469 -1.62 -5.15 -36.41
C LEU A 469 -2.21 -6.54 -36.08
N LEU A 470 -2.00 -7.01 -34.85
CA LEU A 470 -2.44 -8.34 -34.39
C LEU A 470 -3.87 -8.38 -33.88
N HIS A 471 -4.35 -7.27 -33.33
CA HIS A 471 -5.64 -7.18 -32.65
C HIS A 471 -6.53 -6.10 -33.25
N ASP A 472 -7.83 -6.38 -33.31
CA ASP A 472 -8.83 -5.36 -33.61
C ASP A 472 -8.99 -4.43 -32.40
N ILE A 473 -8.51 -3.21 -32.53
CA ILE A 473 -8.56 -2.17 -31.48
C ILE A 473 -10.00 -1.79 -31.10
N LEU A 474 -10.96 -2.04 -31.98
CA LEU A 474 -12.38 -1.79 -31.70
C LEU A 474 -13.01 -2.91 -30.85
N SER A 475 -12.36 -4.07 -30.76
CA SER A 475 -12.83 -5.17 -29.94
C SER A 475 -12.65 -4.88 -28.45
N PRO A 476 -13.69 -5.14 -27.61
CA PRO A 476 -13.59 -4.89 -26.18
C PRO A 476 -12.53 -5.77 -25.51
N GLU A 477 -12.28 -6.97 -26.04
CA GLU A 477 -11.28 -7.92 -25.51
C GLU A 477 -9.85 -7.41 -25.69
N ALA A 478 -9.52 -6.81 -26.84
CA ALA A 478 -8.20 -6.21 -27.05
C ALA A 478 -8.02 -4.95 -26.17
N GLN A 479 -9.07 -4.12 -26.05
CA GLN A 479 -9.01 -2.94 -25.20
C GLN A 479 -8.80 -3.29 -23.72
N THR A 480 -9.50 -4.31 -23.21
CA THR A 480 -9.34 -4.75 -21.82
C THR A 480 -7.98 -5.41 -21.59
N ASN A 481 -7.47 -6.19 -22.54
CA ASN A 481 -6.15 -6.80 -22.44
C ASN A 481 -5.02 -5.76 -22.39
N LEU A 482 -5.04 -4.76 -23.26
CA LEU A 482 -4.04 -3.68 -23.23
C LEU A 482 -4.10 -2.89 -21.91
N CYS A 483 -5.30 -2.52 -21.47
CA CYS A 483 -5.49 -1.90 -20.16
C CYS A 483 -4.98 -2.79 -19.03
N HIS A 484 -5.21 -4.10 -19.09
CA HIS A 484 -4.74 -5.06 -18.09
C HIS A 484 -3.21 -5.08 -17.98
N TYR A 485 -2.48 -5.09 -19.11
CA TYR A 485 -1.01 -5.03 -19.08
C TYR A 485 -0.49 -3.74 -18.43
N LEU A 486 -1.09 -2.59 -18.76
CA LEU A 486 -0.72 -1.30 -18.17
C LEU A 486 -1.07 -1.23 -16.67
N GLN A 487 -2.21 -1.82 -16.26
CA GLN A 487 -2.55 -1.95 -14.83
C GLN A 487 -1.53 -2.83 -14.10
N THR A 488 -1.11 -3.94 -14.70
CA THR A 488 -0.11 -4.85 -14.14
C THR A 488 1.25 -4.15 -14.01
N ALA A 489 1.64 -3.33 -14.99
CA ALA A 489 2.83 -2.48 -14.92
C ALA A 489 2.78 -1.50 -13.74
N ALA A 490 1.67 -0.76 -13.60
CA ALA A 490 1.48 0.18 -12.50
C ALA A 490 1.56 -0.53 -11.14
N LYS A 491 0.93 -1.71 -11.01
CA LYS A 491 1.00 -2.56 -9.80
C LYS A 491 2.39 -3.12 -9.52
N LYS A 492 3.20 -3.44 -10.53
CA LYS A 492 4.58 -3.90 -10.35
C LYS A 492 5.45 -2.74 -9.83
N ARG A 493 5.29 -1.55 -10.39
CA ARG A 493 6.01 -0.35 -9.95
C ARG A 493 5.59 0.12 -8.57
N SER A 494 4.30 0.12 -8.26
CA SER A 494 3.82 0.48 -6.91
C SER A 494 4.41 -0.46 -5.87
N ARG A 495 4.38 -1.78 -6.11
CA ARG A 495 4.99 -2.77 -5.20
C ARG A 495 6.48 -2.52 -4.93
N ARG A 496 7.27 -2.16 -5.95
CA ARG A 496 8.70 -1.82 -5.76
C ARG A 496 8.91 -0.57 -4.90
N HIS A 497 8.08 0.46 -5.08
CA HIS A 497 8.14 1.65 -4.21
C HIS A 497 7.69 1.33 -2.78
N LEU A 498 6.73 0.43 -2.60
CA LEU A 498 6.22 0.04 -1.27
C LEU A 498 7.23 -0.78 -0.48
N THR A 499 8.03 -1.64 -1.15
CA THR A 499 9.03 -2.50 -0.48
C THR A 499 10.06 -1.73 0.33
N GLU A 500 10.44 -0.53 -0.09
CA GLU A 500 11.38 0.32 0.68
C GLU A 500 10.83 0.76 2.03
N THR A 501 9.51 0.71 2.20
CA THR A 501 8.85 1.11 3.45
C THR A 501 8.41 -0.09 4.28
N ASP A 502 8.51 -1.33 3.78
CA ASP A 502 7.92 -2.54 4.38
C ASP A 502 8.35 -2.80 5.81
N GLU A 503 9.61 -2.48 6.12
CA GLU A 503 10.17 -2.55 7.48
C GLU A 503 9.33 -1.80 8.52
N TYR A 504 8.73 -0.66 8.14
CA TYR A 504 7.95 0.18 9.06
C TYR A 504 6.48 -0.27 9.23
N VAL A 505 5.98 -1.18 8.40
CA VAL A 505 4.60 -1.71 8.50
C VAL A 505 4.58 -3.16 8.98
N ALA A 506 5.62 -3.95 8.67
CA ALA A 506 5.70 -5.35 9.07
C ALA A 506 6.15 -5.55 10.53
N ASN A 507 6.89 -4.59 11.12
CA ASN A 507 7.40 -4.67 12.49
C ASN A 507 6.35 -4.36 13.57
N SER A 508 5.15 -4.94 13.46
CA SER A 508 4.11 -4.92 14.50
C SER A 508 4.37 -5.92 15.64
N ILE A 509 5.53 -6.58 15.69
CA ILE A 509 5.84 -7.59 16.70
C ILE A 509 6.94 -7.07 17.61
N GLU A 510 6.54 -6.81 18.85
CA GLU A 510 7.30 -6.39 20.03
C GLU A 510 7.52 -4.89 20.21
N GLY A 511 6.91 -4.37 21.28
CA GLY A 511 7.03 -3.00 21.77
C GLY A 511 8.45 -2.67 22.22
N ILE A 512 9.34 -2.49 21.26
CA ILE A 512 10.51 -1.65 21.43
C ILE A 512 10.02 -0.23 21.23
N LEU A 513 10.18 0.61 22.25
CA LEU A 513 10.06 2.06 22.14
C LEU A 513 10.92 2.50 20.94
N LEU A 514 10.29 2.72 19.78
CA LEU A 514 10.98 3.25 18.61
C LEU A 514 11.55 4.60 19.03
N ASP A 515 12.88 4.73 19.00
CA ASP A 515 13.58 5.96 19.31
C ASP A 515 12.98 7.14 18.51
N PRO A 516 12.71 8.32 19.10
CA PRO A 516 12.16 9.48 18.38
C PRO A 516 12.84 9.77 17.02
N VAL A 517 14.13 9.46 16.88
CA VAL A 517 14.86 9.59 15.60
C VAL A 517 14.36 8.59 14.56
N THR A 518 14.18 7.32 14.94
CA THR A 518 13.69 6.27 14.03
C THR A 518 12.25 6.55 13.58
N MET A 519 11.40 7.03 14.49
CA MET A 519 10.07 7.54 14.18
C MET A 519 10.12 8.68 13.16
N SER A 520 10.94 9.71 13.40
CA SER A 520 11.10 10.84 12.47
C SER A 520 11.51 10.37 11.08
N THR A 521 12.48 9.45 10.98
CA THR A 521 12.91 8.90 9.69
C THR A 521 11.81 8.11 8.97
N ALA A 522 10.96 7.38 9.70
CA ALA A 522 9.85 6.62 9.13
C ALA A 522 8.81 7.57 8.48
N TYR A 523 8.45 8.68 9.13
CA TYR A 523 7.56 9.70 8.56
C TYR A 523 8.17 10.39 7.34
N GLN A 524 9.47 10.69 7.37
CA GLN A 524 10.18 11.27 6.22
C GLN A 524 10.21 10.30 5.03
N LYS A 525 10.45 9.00 5.28
CA LYS A 525 10.38 7.97 4.24
C LYS A 525 8.98 7.84 3.66
N MET A 526 7.94 7.88 4.49
CA MET A 526 6.55 7.89 4.01
C MET A 526 6.22 9.15 3.19
N THR A 527 6.76 10.30 3.58
CA THR A 527 6.65 11.54 2.81
C THR A 527 7.32 11.42 1.44
N SER A 528 8.52 10.83 1.40
CA SER A 528 9.22 10.55 0.13
C SER A 528 8.45 9.58 -0.77
N LEU A 529 7.76 8.59 -0.20
CA LEU A 529 6.90 7.67 -0.94
C LEU A 529 5.74 8.42 -1.63
N CYS A 530 5.07 9.35 -0.93
CA CYS A 530 4.03 10.19 -1.53
C CYS A 530 4.57 10.97 -2.74
N MET A 531 5.76 11.55 -2.63
CA MET A 531 6.40 12.31 -3.71
C MET A 531 6.85 11.41 -4.88
N ASN A 532 7.38 10.21 -4.59
CA ASN A 532 7.75 9.25 -5.62
C ASN A 532 6.53 8.79 -6.43
N ILE A 533 5.43 8.45 -5.75
CA ILE A 533 4.18 8.07 -6.41
C ILE A 533 3.57 9.24 -7.19
N LYS A 534 3.64 10.46 -6.67
CA LYS A 534 3.27 11.67 -7.42
C LYS A 534 4.05 11.78 -8.74
N ASN A 535 5.37 11.61 -8.67
CA ASN A 535 6.23 11.66 -9.86
C ASN A 535 5.91 10.52 -10.84
N GLU A 536 5.57 9.33 -10.36
CA GLU A 536 5.10 8.23 -11.23
C GLU A 536 3.88 8.62 -12.05
N ILE A 537 2.86 9.20 -11.43
CA ILE A 537 1.64 9.64 -12.11
C ILE A 537 1.97 10.78 -13.09
N PHE A 538 2.83 11.70 -12.69
CA PHE A 538 3.27 12.79 -13.57
C PHE A 538 3.94 12.25 -14.84
N THR A 539 4.81 11.25 -14.72
CA THR A 539 5.40 10.62 -15.92
C THR A 539 4.39 9.88 -16.78
N ASP A 540 3.31 9.34 -16.21
CA ASP A 540 2.21 8.76 -16.99
C ASP A 540 1.45 9.81 -17.80
N ILE A 541 1.27 11.00 -17.22
CA ILE A 541 0.70 12.15 -17.93
C ILE A 541 1.63 12.56 -19.09
N GLU A 542 2.95 12.63 -18.87
CA GLU A 542 3.90 12.96 -19.92
C GLU A 542 3.91 11.93 -21.06
N ILE A 543 3.87 10.63 -20.74
CA ILE A 543 3.80 9.55 -21.73
C ILE A 543 2.47 9.64 -22.52
N HIS A 544 1.35 9.88 -21.84
CA HIS A 544 0.05 10.01 -22.46
C HIS A 544 -0.02 11.21 -23.42
N ASN A 545 0.59 12.34 -23.05
CA ASN A 545 0.66 13.55 -23.88
C ASN A 545 1.49 13.39 -25.15
N LYS A 546 2.31 12.35 -25.28
CA LYS A 546 3.01 12.02 -26.54
C LYS A 546 2.12 11.30 -27.56
N HIS A 547 0.87 10.99 -27.22
CA HIS A 547 -0.11 10.35 -28.10
C HIS A 547 0.36 9.02 -28.74
N ILE A 548 1.22 8.27 -28.04
CA ILE A 548 1.72 6.97 -28.49
C ILE A 548 0.66 5.87 -28.33
N LEU A 549 -0.15 5.97 -27.27
CA LEU A 549 -1.19 5.00 -26.95
C LEU A 549 -2.50 5.30 -27.71
N PRO A 550 -3.33 4.28 -28.01
CA PRO A 550 -4.63 4.48 -28.62
C PRO A 550 -5.56 5.38 -27.79
N SER A 551 -6.48 6.09 -28.44
CA SER A 551 -7.35 7.10 -27.81
C SER A 551 -8.29 6.56 -26.71
N PHE A 552 -8.58 5.26 -26.69
CA PHE A 552 -9.41 4.65 -25.64
C PHE A 552 -8.64 4.45 -24.32
N VAL A 553 -7.30 4.55 -24.32
CA VAL A 553 -6.46 4.35 -23.15
C VAL A 553 -6.21 5.69 -22.44
N ASP A 554 -6.92 5.91 -21.35
CA ASP A 554 -6.62 6.99 -20.41
C ASP A 554 -5.60 6.51 -19.36
N LEU A 555 -4.32 6.57 -19.75
CA LEU A 555 -3.21 6.12 -18.90
C LEU A 555 -3.16 6.86 -17.54
N PRO A 556 -3.35 8.19 -17.46
CA PRO A 556 -3.36 8.91 -16.19
C PRO A 556 -4.46 8.46 -15.23
N ASN A 557 -5.71 8.30 -15.69
CA ASN A 557 -6.79 7.83 -14.81
C ASN A 557 -6.60 6.36 -14.40
N LEU A 558 -6.10 5.51 -15.31
CA LEU A 558 -5.83 4.09 -15.04
C LEU A 558 -4.75 3.93 -13.95
N SER A 559 -3.60 4.56 -14.14
CA SER A 559 -2.44 4.48 -13.25
C SER A 559 -2.71 5.12 -11.90
N SER A 560 -3.28 6.33 -11.88
CA SER A 560 -3.58 7.07 -10.65
C SER A 560 -4.58 6.33 -9.75
N SER A 561 -5.55 5.60 -10.33
CA SER A 561 -6.48 4.79 -9.53
C SER A 561 -5.76 3.70 -8.72
N ILE A 562 -4.75 3.06 -9.31
CA ILE A 562 -3.95 2.02 -8.65
C ILE A 562 -3.00 2.65 -7.65
N TYR A 563 -2.27 3.68 -8.07
CA TYR A 563 -1.29 4.34 -7.21
C TYR A 563 -1.95 4.98 -5.98
N SER A 564 -3.08 5.67 -6.16
CA SER A 564 -3.81 6.33 -5.07
C SER A 564 -4.42 5.33 -4.09
N THR A 565 -4.99 4.21 -4.58
CA THR A 565 -5.55 3.17 -3.70
C THR A 565 -4.46 2.47 -2.89
N GLU A 566 -3.34 2.10 -3.51
CA GLU A 566 -2.26 1.43 -2.78
C GLU A 566 -1.48 2.36 -1.85
N LEU A 567 -1.26 3.61 -2.23
CA LEU A 567 -0.72 4.61 -1.31
C LEU A 567 -1.65 4.82 -0.12
N CYS A 568 -2.96 4.89 -0.34
CA CYS A 568 -3.91 5.08 0.76
C CYS A 568 -3.94 3.87 1.71
N ASN A 569 -3.96 2.65 1.17
CA ASN A 569 -3.86 1.43 1.98
C ASN A 569 -2.56 1.39 2.79
N ARG A 570 -1.45 1.79 2.16
CA ARG A 570 -0.15 1.85 2.82
C ARG A 570 -0.11 2.87 3.94
N LEU A 571 -0.60 4.08 3.69
CA LEU A 571 -0.68 5.15 4.70
C LEU A 571 -1.56 4.73 5.89
N ARG A 572 -2.71 4.08 5.65
CA ARG A 572 -3.56 3.54 6.72
C ARG A 572 -2.81 2.51 7.57
N ALA A 573 -2.14 1.56 6.92
CA ALA A 573 -1.38 0.53 7.62
C ALA A 573 -0.23 1.14 8.44
N PHE A 574 0.49 2.11 7.88
CA PHE A 574 1.56 2.83 8.55
C PHE A 574 1.07 3.66 9.74
N LEU A 575 0.01 4.45 9.59
CA LEU A 575 -0.55 5.24 10.70
C LEU A 575 -1.15 4.36 11.80
N THR A 576 -1.54 3.12 11.48
CA THR A 576 -1.99 2.13 12.48
C THR A 576 -0.79 1.52 13.23
N ALA A 577 0.29 1.20 12.53
CA ALA A 577 1.50 0.64 13.12
C ALA A 577 2.33 1.67 13.91
N CYS A 578 2.43 2.89 13.38
CA CYS A 578 3.13 4.03 13.95
C CYS A 578 2.14 5.19 14.14
N PRO A 579 1.33 5.17 15.22
CA PRO A 579 0.36 6.24 15.46
C PRO A 579 1.06 7.55 15.82
N PRO A 580 0.75 8.65 15.13
CA PRO A 580 1.31 9.96 15.45
C PRO A 580 0.79 10.47 16.80
N THR A 581 1.71 10.91 17.66
CA THR A 581 1.40 11.44 19.00
C THR A 581 1.02 12.93 19.01
N GLY A 582 1.28 13.64 17.91
CA GLY A 582 0.94 15.05 17.73
C GLY A 582 1.45 15.59 16.38
N PRO A 583 1.16 16.86 16.07
CA PRO A 583 1.58 17.51 14.82
C PRO A 583 3.05 17.94 14.85
N SER A 584 3.98 17.00 15.07
CA SER A 584 5.41 17.27 14.95
C SER A 584 5.79 17.60 13.50
N THR A 585 6.94 18.23 13.28
CA THR A 585 7.41 18.63 11.94
C THR A 585 7.35 17.48 10.90
N PRO A 586 7.85 16.25 11.18
CA PRO A 586 7.76 15.15 10.22
C PRO A 586 6.33 14.68 9.93
N VAL A 587 5.43 14.78 10.92
CA VAL A 587 4.00 14.44 10.76
C VAL A 587 3.30 15.53 9.93
N ALA A 588 3.61 16.80 10.19
CA ALA A 588 3.09 17.93 9.43
C ALA A 588 3.53 17.87 7.96
N GLU A 589 4.79 17.51 7.68
CA GLU A 589 5.30 17.27 6.33
C GLU A 589 4.54 16.14 5.61
N LEU A 590 4.24 15.04 6.31
CA LEU A 590 3.44 13.96 5.73
C LEU A 590 2.00 14.40 5.43
N VAL A 591 1.36 15.14 6.34
CA VAL A 591 0.02 15.71 6.14
C VAL A 591 0.02 16.65 4.93
N ILE A 592 1.06 17.49 4.81
CA ILE A 592 1.27 18.39 3.66
C ILE A 592 1.37 17.59 2.37
N ALA A 593 2.27 16.60 2.31
CA ALA A 593 2.49 15.81 1.10
C ALA A 593 1.25 15.01 0.68
N THR A 594 0.51 14.45 1.64
CA THR A 594 -0.73 13.69 1.38
C THR A 594 -1.83 14.59 0.84
N ALA A 595 -2.00 15.77 1.43
CA ALA A 595 -3.01 16.74 0.98
C ALA A 595 -2.62 17.41 -0.35
N ASP A 596 -1.33 17.65 -0.59
CA ASP A 596 -0.83 18.17 -1.87
C ASP A 596 -1.02 17.13 -2.98
N PHE A 597 -0.74 15.85 -2.72
CA PHE A 597 -1.03 14.75 -3.65
C PHE A 597 -2.52 14.73 -4.07
N GLN A 598 -3.44 14.84 -3.12
CA GLN A 598 -4.88 14.90 -3.41
C GLN A 598 -5.25 16.14 -4.25
N ARG A 599 -4.63 17.29 -3.98
CA ARG A 599 -4.84 18.52 -4.77
C ARG A 599 -4.28 18.39 -6.18
N ASP A 600 -3.11 17.76 -6.33
CA ASP A 600 -2.46 17.53 -7.61
C ASP A 600 -3.34 16.64 -8.50
N LEU A 601 -3.91 15.55 -7.97
CA LEU A 601 -4.87 14.71 -8.70
C LEU A 601 -6.07 15.51 -9.21
N ALA A 602 -6.62 16.40 -8.38
CA ALA A 602 -7.72 17.28 -8.79
C ALA A 602 -7.28 18.27 -9.89
N SER A 603 -6.05 18.82 -9.78
CA SER A 603 -5.49 19.74 -10.78
C SER A 603 -5.26 19.08 -12.14
N TRP A 604 -4.91 17.78 -12.14
CA TRP A 604 -4.72 16.98 -13.35
C TRP A 604 -6.04 16.45 -13.96
N LYS A 605 -7.20 16.86 -13.41
CA LYS A 605 -8.54 16.41 -13.83
C LYS A 605 -8.74 14.89 -13.75
N ILE A 606 -8.03 14.23 -12.84
CA ILE A 606 -8.18 12.80 -12.57
C ILE A 606 -9.45 12.60 -11.75
N SER A 607 -10.27 11.61 -12.12
CA SER A 607 -11.53 11.34 -11.43
C SER A 607 -11.27 10.86 -9.98
N PRO A 608 -12.02 11.39 -8.98
CA PRO A 608 -11.88 10.94 -7.61
C PRO A 608 -12.35 9.49 -7.48
N MET A 609 -11.43 8.60 -7.11
CA MET A 609 -11.69 7.16 -7.01
C MET A 609 -12.09 6.74 -5.59
N LYS A 610 -13.07 5.83 -5.49
CA LYS A 610 -13.50 5.26 -4.22
C LYS A 610 -12.36 4.44 -3.59
N GLY A 611 -11.92 4.83 -2.40
CA GLY A 611 -10.83 4.20 -1.68
C GLY A 611 -9.43 4.77 -1.97
N GLY A 612 -9.34 5.82 -2.80
CA GLY A 612 -8.11 6.60 -2.99
C GLY A 612 -7.72 7.43 -1.77
N VAL A 613 -6.61 8.17 -1.90
CA VAL A 613 -6.10 9.06 -0.84
C VAL A 613 -7.09 10.16 -0.54
N ASP A 614 -7.64 10.12 0.68
CA ASP A 614 -8.35 11.24 1.30
C ASP A 614 -7.54 11.69 2.52
N ALA A 615 -6.83 12.80 2.38
CA ALA A 615 -5.98 13.30 3.44
C ALA A 615 -6.79 13.68 4.69
N LYS A 616 -8.01 14.20 4.53
CA LYS A 616 -8.84 14.61 5.68
C LYS A 616 -9.25 13.39 6.48
N GLU A 617 -9.83 12.38 5.82
CA GLU A 617 -10.27 11.14 6.48
C GLU A 617 -9.11 10.38 7.15
N LEU A 618 -7.93 10.33 6.51
CA LEU A 618 -6.75 9.65 7.07
C LEU A 618 -6.29 10.24 8.41
N PHE A 619 -6.32 11.57 8.54
CA PHE A 619 -5.79 12.26 9.73
C PHE A 619 -6.88 12.74 10.70
N HIS A 620 -8.17 12.70 10.32
CA HIS A 620 -9.26 13.31 11.08
C HIS A 620 -9.33 12.83 12.53
N LEU A 621 -9.32 11.51 12.75
CA LEU A 621 -9.41 10.93 14.09
C LEU A 621 -8.19 11.32 14.95
N TYR A 622 -6.99 11.30 14.35
CA TYR A 622 -5.76 11.67 15.05
C TYR A 622 -5.78 13.15 15.46
N ILE A 623 -6.18 14.05 14.57
CA ILE A 623 -6.26 15.50 14.85
C ILE A 623 -7.22 15.78 16.01
N LEU A 624 -8.40 15.14 16.01
CA LEU A 624 -9.37 15.32 17.10
C LEU A 624 -8.82 14.80 18.44
N VAL A 625 -8.14 13.65 18.43
CA VAL A 625 -7.49 13.10 19.63
C VAL A 625 -6.36 14.01 20.11
N TRP A 626 -5.50 14.53 19.23
CA TRP A 626 -4.41 15.43 19.61
C TRP A 626 -4.92 16.71 20.25
N ILE A 627 -5.99 17.33 19.69
CA ILE A 627 -6.59 18.53 20.25
C ILE A 627 -7.16 18.21 21.64
N GLN A 628 -7.86 17.09 21.77
CA GLN A 628 -8.46 16.67 23.03
C GLN A 628 -7.42 16.31 24.10
N ASP A 629 -6.34 15.62 23.75
CA ASP A 629 -5.25 15.25 24.66
C ASP A 629 -4.48 16.48 25.13
N LYS A 630 -4.17 17.42 24.21
CA LYS A 630 -3.54 18.69 24.58
C LYS A 630 -4.45 19.53 25.47
N ARG A 631 -5.75 19.58 25.17
CA ARG A 631 -6.76 20.23 26.03
C ARG A 631 -6.75 19.61 27.43
N LEU A 632 -6.82 18.27 27.54
CA LEU A 632 -6.81 17.58 28.82
C LEU A 632 -5.51 17.83 29.61
N SER A 633 -4.35 17.76 28.94
CA SER A 633 -3.04 18.06 29.55
C SER A 633 -2.99 19.48 30.12
N LEU A 634 -3.49 20.48 29.39
CA LEU A 634 -3.57 21.86 29.89
C LEU A 634 -4.56 22.00 31.05
N LEU A 635 -5.71 21.33 30.98
CA LEU A 635 -6.68 21.33 32.08
C LEU A 635 -6.13 20.66 33.34
N GLU A 636 -5.30 19.63 33.21
CA GLU A 636 -4.59 19.00 34.33
C GLU A 636 -3.57 19.95 34.95
N THR A 637 -2.84 20.72 34.15
CA THR A 637 -1.93 21.75 34.68
C THR A 637 -2.65 22.82 35.50
N CYS A 638 -3.90 23.16 35.16
CA CYS A 638 -4.75 24.04 35.97
C CYS A 638 -5.20 23.40 37.31
N LYS A 639 -5.22 22.07 37.42
CA LYS A 639 -5.66 21.34 38.62
C LYS A 639 -4.53 21.06 39.62
N LEU A 640 -3.27 21.23 39.24
CA LEU A 640 -2.13 20.91 40.10
C LEU A 640 -2.07 21.86 41.31
N ASP A 641 -2.72 21.46 42.40
CA ASP A 641 -2.71 22.13 43.72
C ASP A 641 -1.33 22.08 44.42
N LYS A 642 -0.30 21.46 43.80
CA LYS A 642 0.99 21.19 44.44
C LYS A 642 1.90 22.42 44.59
N ILE A 643 1.68 23.49 43.82
CA ILE A 643 2.48 24.72 43.88
C ILE A 643 1.55 25.88 44.23
N LYS A 644 1.67 26.41 45.45
CA LYS A 644 0.94 27.63 45.85
C LYS A 644 1.68 28.82 45.23
N TRP A 645 1.19 29.31 44.10
CA TRP A 645 1.76 30.49 43.41
C TRP A 645 1.45 31.83 44.12
N SER A 646 0.68 31.80 45.22
CA SER A 646 0.42 32.98 46.04
C SER A 646 1.71 33.47 46.69
N GLY A 647 2.34 34.49 46.11
CA GLY A 647 3.54 35.14 46.64
C GLY A 647 4.72 35.21 45.66
N ILE A 648 4.67 34.52 44.52
CA ILE A 648 5.71 34.62 43.47
C ILE A 648 5.29 35.68 42.46
N ARG A 649 6.12 36.72 42.28
CA ARG A 649 5.84 37.90 41.44
C ARG A 649 6.75 37.91 40.21
N THR A 650 6.17 38.15 39.03
CA THR A 650 6.93 38.43 37.79
C THR A 650 7.35 39.90 37.73
N GLN A 651 8.14 40.29 36.70
CA GLN A 651 8.51 41.69 36.45
C GLN A 651 7.30 42.64 36.31
N HIS A 652 6.12 42.11 35.96
CA HIS A 652 4.87 42.86 35.79
C HIS A 652 3.91 42.72 36.97
N SER A 653 4.38 42.28 38.14
CA SER A 653 3.48 42.14 39.28
C SER A 653 2.33 41.16 39.05
N THR A 654 2.53 40.18 38.16
CA THR A 654 1.57 39.13 37.82
C THR A 654 2.03 37.79 38.37
N THR A 655 1.12 36.82 38.38
CA THR A 655 1.45 35.43 38.67
C THR A 655 2.11 34.78 37.45
N PRO A 656 3.24 34.07 37.61
CA PRO A 656 3.93 33.38 36.50
C PRO A 656 3.07 32.29 35.87
N PHE A 657 2.11 31.72 36.63
CA PHE A 657 1.18 30.70 36.15
C PHE A 657 0.38 31.16 34.92
N VAL A 658 -0.09 32.41 34.89
CA VAL A 658 -0.89 32.93 33.79
C VAL A 658 -0.04 33.07 32.53
N ASP A 659 1.15 33.66 32.64
CA ASP A 659 2.04 33.83 31.49
C ASP A 659 2.46 32.46 30.92
N GLU A 660 2.81 31.49 31.77
CA GLU A 660 3.15 30.12 31.36
C GLU A 660 1.99 29.43 30.62
N MET A 661 0.75 29.52 31.13
CA MET A 661 -0.41 28.91 30.48
C MET A 661 -0.71 29.53 29.11
N TYR A 662 -0.60 30.85 28.97
CA TYR A 662 -0.79 31.52 27.68
C TYR A 662 0.36 31.28 26.70
N ASP A 663 1.58 31.09 27.18
CA ASP A 663 2.71 30.66 26.34
C ASP A 663 2.48 29.25 25.80
N ARG A 664 2.02 28.30 26.62
CA ARG A 664 1.65 26.95 26.17
C ARG A 664 0.46 26.95 25.19
N LEU A 665 -0.52 27.83 25.39
CA LEU A 665 -1.62 28.03 24.44
C LEU A 665 -1.12 28.59 23.10
N ARG A 666 -0.14 29.49 23.11
CA ARG A 666 0.50 30.01 21.89
C ARG A 666 1.27 28.91 21.16
N GLU A 667 2.01 28.07 21.87
CA GLU A 667 2.71 26.91 21.29
C GLU A 667 1.72 25.96 20.62
N MET A 668 0.64 25.60 21.31
CA MET A 668 -0.46 24.82 20.73
C MET A 668 -0.97 25.45 19.42
N LEU A 669 -1.28 26.75 19.41
CA LEU A 669 -1.76 27.43 18.20
C LEU A 669 -0.76 27.36 17.03
N THR A 670 0.53 27.39 17.33
CA THR A 670 1.60 27.31 16.32
C THR A 670 1.68 25.90 15.74
N ASP A 671 1.61 24.87 16.58
CA ASP A 671 1.62 23.46 16.18
C ASP A 671 0.47 23.09 15.22
N TYR A 672 -0.71 23.71 15.40
CA TYR A 672 -1.89 23.44 14.56
C TYR A 672 -2.04 24.36 13.34
N GLU A 673 -1.11 25.29 13.10
CA GLU A 673 -1.19 26.27 12.00
C GLU A 673 -1.31 25.58 10.63
N VAL A 674 -0.47 24.56 10.37
CA VAL A 674 -0.47 23.79 9.12
C VAL A 674 -1.81 23.08 8.88
N ILE A 675 -2.40 22.53 9.94
CA ILE A 675 -3.66 21.79 9.88
C ILE A 675 -4.81 22.76 9.57
N ILE A 676 -4.86 23.90 10.24
CA ILE A 676 -5.93 24.89 10.08
C ILE A 676 -5.88 25.55 8.70
N CYS A 677 -4.68 25.85 8.17
CA CYS A 677 -4.54 26.38 6.82
C CYS A 677 -5.09 25.45 5.73
N ARG A 678 -5.16 24.13 5.99
CA ARG A 678 -5.68 23.14 5.04
C ARG A 678 -7.13 22.78 5.31
N TRP A 679 -7.51 22.66 6.57
CA TRP A 679 -8.86 22.30 7.02
C TRP A 679 -9.32 23.27 8.12
N PRO A 680 -9.86 24.43 7.77
CA PRO A 680 -10.15 25.42 8.79
C PRO A 680 -11.40 25.10 9.62
N GLU A 681 -12.14 24.03 9.30
CA GLU A 681 -13.22 23.49 10.15
C GLU A 681 -12.72 23.10 11.55
N TYR A 682 -11.46 22.67 11.69
CA TYR A 682 -10.87 22.35 13.01
C TYR A 682 -10.64 23.59 13.88
N MET A 683 -10.70 24.80 13.31
CA MET A 683 -10.60 26.05 14.05
C MET A 683 -11.63 26.13 15.18
N PHE A 684 -12.88 25.72 14.92
CA PHE A 684 -13.94 25.74 15.93
C PHE A 684 -13.69 24.75 17.07
N VAL A 685 -13.14 23.57 16.76
CA VAL A 685 -12.78 22.56 17.76
C VAL A 685 -11.66 23.08 18.66
N LEU A 686 -10.65 23.72 18.06
CA LEU A 686 -9.54 24.33 18.77
C LEU A 686 -10.00 25.54 19.61
N GLU A 687 -10.90 26.36 19.07
CA GLU A 687 -11.49 27.50 19.79
C GLU A 687 -12.20 27.05 21.08
N ASN A 688 -13.01 25.99 20.99
CA ASN A 688 -13.67 25.41 22.16
C ASN A 688 -12.66 24.88 23.19
N ALA A 689 -11.60 24.22 22.74
CA ALA A 689 -10.56 23.71 23.63
C ALA A 689 -9.83 24.84 24.38
N ILE A 690 -9.52 25.94 23.70
CA ILE A 690 -8.86 27.10 24.30
C ILE A 690 -9.80 27.83 25.25
N ALA A 691 -11.08 28.01 24.88
CA ALA A 691 -12.08 28.62 25.75
C ALA A 691 -12.24 27.85 27.07
N ASP A 692 -12.25 26.51 27.01
CA ASP A 692 -12.29 25.66 28.20
C ASP A 692 -11.04 25.82 29.08
N VAL A 693 -9.84 25.88 28.48
CA VAL A 693 -8.59 26.10 29.21
C VAL A 693 -8.58 27.49 29.85
N GLU A 694 -8.96 28.54 29.14
CA GLU A 694 -9.05 29.90 29.70
C GLU A 694 -10.03 29.97 30.88
N LYS A 695 -11.19 29.30 30.79
CA LYS A 695 -12.13 29.19 31.91
C LYS A 695 -11.50 28.49 33.11
N ALA A 696 -10.79 27.37 32.88
CA ALA A 696 -10.09 26.64 33.92
C ALA A 696 -8.95 27.45 34.56
N VAL A 697 -8.22 28.27 33.79
CA VAL A 697 -7.21 29.20 34.32
C VAL A 697 -7.85 30.20 35.29
N VAL A 698 -9.00 30.77 34.93
CA VAL A 698 -9.73 31.70 35.80
C VAL A 698 -10.24 31.01 37.07
N GLU A 699 -10.76 29.77 36.96
CA GLU A 699 -11.19 28.98 38.11
C GLU A 699 -10.01 28.59 39.02
N ALA A 700 -8.85 28.27 38.44
CA ALA A 700 -7.62 27.99 39.19
C ALA A 700 -7.14 29.23 39.95
N LEU A 701 -7.18 30.43 39.33
CA LEU A 701 -6.88 31.68 40.01
C LEU A 701 -7.84 31.93 41.19
N ASP A 702 -9.14 31.74 40.99
CA ASP A 702 -10.13 31.91 42.07
C ASP A 702 -9.89 30.94 43.24
N LYS A 703 -9.38 29.73 42.96
CA LYS A 703 -9.04 28.72 43.96
C LYS A 703 -7.73 29.05 44.68
N GLN A 704 -6.67 29.40 43.94
CA GLN A 704 -5.34 29.74 44.49
C GLN A 704 -5.38 30.97 45.39
N TYR A 705 -6.20 31.96 45.05
CA TYR A 705 -6.38 33.19 45.82
C TYR A 705 -7.65 33.16 46.70
N SER A 706 -8.21 31.98 46.96
CA SER A 706 -9.47 31.84 47.72
C SER A 706 -9.40 32.44 49.13
N ASP A 707 -8.26 32.29 49.82
CA ASP A 707 -7.97 32.89 51.13
C ASP A 707 -8.08 34.43 51.09
N VAL A 708 -7.49 35.03 50.05
CA VAL A 708 -7.41 36.49 49.84
C VAL A 708 -8.75 37.06 49.35
N LEU A 709 -9.51 36.26 48.61
CA LEU A 709 -10.84 36.63 48.09
C LEU A 709 -11.95 36.44 49.13
N ALA A 710 -11.75 35.64 50.19
CA ALA A 710 -12.77 35.36 51.19
C ALA A 710 -13.38 36.62 51.85
N PRO A 711 -12.59 37.64 52.25
CA PRO A 711 -13.13 38.89 52.79
C PRO A 711 -13.99 39.68 51.80
N LEU A 712 -13.74 39.54 50.49
CA LEU A 712 -14.46 40.25 49.42
C LEU A 712 -15.78 39.56 49.07
N LYS A 713 -15.85 38.22 49.19
CA LYS A 713 -17.06 37.43 48.91
C LYS A 713 -18.25 37.80 49.80
N GLU A 714 -18.02 38.39 50.97
CA GLU A 714 -19.07 38.89 51.85
C GLU A 714 -19.88 40.06 51.25
N ASN A 715 -19.29 40.84 50.35
CA ASN A 715 -19.93 41.98 49.67
C ASN A 715 -20.52 41.60 48.30
N LEU A 716 -19.99 40.54 47.67
CA LEU A 716 -20.43 40.04 46.36
C LEU A 716 -21.76 39.30 46.39
N THR A 717 -22.21 38.84 47.56
CA THR A 717 -23.50 38.15 47.71
C THR A 717 -24.59 39.15 48.14
N PRO A 718 -25.77 39.18 47.50
CA PRO A 718 -26.86 40.05 47.93
C PRO A 718 -27.23 39.70 49.37
N LYS A 719 -27.33 40.72 50.24
CA LYS A 719 -27.63 40.58 51.66
C LYS A 719 -28.95 39.82 51.85
N LYS A 720 -28.88 38.49 51.98
CA LYS A 720 -30.00 37.68 52.46
C LYS A 720 -30.16 37.98 53.95
N PHE A 721 -31.23 38.69 54.29
CA PHE A 721 -31.63 38.97 55.66
C PHE A 721 -31.99 37.66 56.38
N GLY A 722 -31.01 37.05 57.05
CA GLY A 722 -31.18 35.87 57.88
C GLY A 722 -30.54 36.06 59.25
N LEU A 723 -30.96 35.23 60.22
CA LEU A 723 -30.60 35.25 61.65
C LEU A 723 -29.08 35.38 61.95
N LYS A 724 -28.21 34.98 61.00
CA LYS A 724 -26.75 35.14 61.06
C LYS A 724 -26.26 36.61 61.03
N TYR A 725 -27.07 37.55 60.51
CA TYR A 725 -26.74 38.99 60.49
C TYR A 725 -26.83 39.62 61.88
N VAL A 726 -27.70 39.09 62.75
CA VAL A 726 -27.87 39.55 64.14
C VAL A 726 -26.71 39.07 65.03
N GLN A 727 -26.18 37.86 64.80
CA GLN A 727 -24.99 37.36 65.50
C GLN A 727 -23.68 38.04 65.04
N LYS A 728 -23.61 38.59 63.82
CA LYS A 728 -22.46 39.39 63.35
C LYS A 728 -22.42 40.81 63.94
N LEU A 729 -23.56 41.38 64.34
CA LEU A 729 -23.60 42.69 65.01
C LEU A 729 -22.96 42.65 66.41
N THR A 730 -22.94 41.48 67.06
CA THR A 730 -22.37 41.29 68.40
C THR A 730 -20.90 40.84 68.40
N LYS A 731 -20.30 40.52 67.25
CA LYS A 731 -18.88 40.09 67.11
C LYS A 731 -18.06 40.92 66.10
N ARG A 732 -18.30 42.24 65.99
CA ARG A 732 -17.45 43.12 65.18
C ARG A 732 -16.09 43.32 65.88
N SER A 733 -15.06 42.59 65.48
CA SER A 733 -13.67 43.03 65.73
C SER A 733 -13.41 44.28 64.88
N VAL A 734 -12.89 45.32 65.53
CA VAL A 734 -12.71 46.69 64.99
C VAL A 734 -11.37 46.77 64.23
N SER A 735 -11.17 46.00 63.16
CA SER A 735 -9.96 46.06 62.33
C SER A 735 -10.25 46.68 60.96
N SER A 736 -9.38 47.60 60.53
CA SER A 736 -9.42 48.21 59.19
C SER A 736 -8.95 47.20 58.15
N TYR A 737 -9.70 47.05 57.07
CA TYR A 737 -9.30 46.21 55.95
C TYR A 737 -8.12 46.85 55.20
N THR A 738 -7.06 46.09 54.98
CA THR A 738 -5.93 46.49 54.14
C THR A 738 -5.87 45.55 52.95
N VAL A 739 -5.66 46.09 51.75
CA VAL A 739 -5.57 45.30 50.52
C VAL A 739 -4.28 44.47 50.57
N PRO A 740 -4.34 43.13 50.55
CA PRO A 740 -3.13 42.29 50.56
C PRO A 740 -2.33 42.42 49.26
N GLU A 741 -1.02 42.18 49.30
CA GLU A 741 -0.16 42.28 48.11
C GLU A 741 -0.59 41.26 47.03
N GLU A 742 -0.95 40.06 47.48
CA GLU A 742 -1.42 38.95 46.66
C GLU A 742 -2.69 39.31 45.88
N LEU A 743 -3.54 40.18 46.42
CA LEU A 743 -4.77 40.62 45.74
C LEU A 743 -4.46 41.52 44.55
N GLY A 744 -3.47 42.40 44.66
CA GLY A 744 -3.06 43.19 43.50
C GLY A 744 -2.34 42.33 42.46
N ILE A 745 -1.58 41.31 42.86
CA ILE A 745 -1.02 40.33 41.91
C ILE A 745 -2.15 39.66 41.10
N LEU A 746 -3.23 39.22 41.76
CA LEU A 746 -4.40 38.65 41.08
C LEU A 746 -5.05 39.66 40.11
N LEU A 747 -5.31 40.89 40.55
CA LEU A 747 -5.97 41.91 39.73
C LEU A 747 -5.09 42.32 38.53
N ASN A 748 -3.79 42.49 38.71
CA ASN A 748 -2.85 42.77 37.63
C ASN A 748 -2.81 41.60 36.63
N SER A 749 -2.83 40.35 37.12
CA SER A 749 -2.84 39.15 36.27
C SER A 749 -4.11 39.06 35.42
N MET A 750 -5.29 39.28 36.03
CA MET A 750 -6.57 39.31 35.29
C MET A 750 -6.61 40.45 34.27
N LYS A 751 -6.03 41.60 34.61
CA LYS A 751 -5.94 42.74 33.69
C LYS A 751 -5.01 42.45 32.51
N ARG A 752 -3.86 41.84 32.76
CA ARG A 752 -2.91 41.39 31.73
C ARG A 752 -3.51 40.33 30.80
N MET A 753 -4.28 39.38 31.33
CA MET A 753 -5.04 38.41 30.52
C MET A 753 -5.97 39.13 29.54
N LEU A 754 -6.71 40.15 30.02
CA LEU A 754 -7.68 40.90 29.23
C LEU A 754 -7.05 41.80 28.16
N ASP A 755 -5.98 42.51 28.50
CA ASP A 755 -5.44 43.59 27.66
C ASP A 755 -4.30 43.13 26.74
N ILE A 756 -3.56 42.07 27.10
CA ILE A 756 -2.35 41.66 26.40
C ILE A 756 -2.45 40.23 25.88
N LEU A 757 -2.68 39.25 26.78
CA LEU A 757 -2.51 37.83 26.42
C LEU A 757 -3.64 37.31 25.52
N ARG A 758 -4.90 37.57 25.88
CA ARG A 758 -6.04 37.15 25.05
C ARG A 758 -6.09 37.85 23.68
N PRO A 759 -5.89 39.17 23.56
CA PRO A 759 -5.88 39.82 22.25
C PRO A 759 -4.88 39.20 21.28
N ARG A 760 -3.72 38.71 21.76
CA ARG A 760 -2.77 37.97 20.91
C ARG A 760 -3.37 36.68 20.35
N ILE A 761 -4.10 35.90 21.17
CA ILE A 761 -4.82 34.71 20.69
C ILE A 761 -5.92 35.10 19.69
N GLU A 762 -6.73 36.12 20.00
CA GLU A 762 -7.80 36.59 19.11
C GLU A 762 -7.25 37.05 17.76
N THR A 763 -6.09 37.71 17.72
CA THR A 763 -5.46 38.12 16.44
C THR A 763 -5.08 36.93 15.57
N LYS A 764 -4.61 35.81 16.16
CA LYS A 764 -4.32 34.58 15.44
C LYS A 764 -5.60 33.96 14.87
N PHE A 765 -6.67 33.84 15.65
CA PHE A 765 -7.96 33.35 15.16
C PHE A 765 -8.55 34.24 14.06
N LYS A 766 -8.46 35.57 14.19
CA LYS A 766 -8.87 36.51 13.13
C LYS A 766 -8.08 36.31 11.84
N SER A 767 -6.76 36.07 11.95
CA SER A 767 -5.93 35.78 10.78
C SER A 767 -6.39 34.51 10.05
N TRP A 768 -6.69 33.43 10.78
CA TRP A 768 -7.20 32.21 10.17
C TRP A 768 -8.64 32.35 9.65
N GLY A 769 -9.50 33.09 10.34
CA GLY A 769 -10.88 33.35 9.94
C GLY A 769 -10.98 34.10 8.60
N SER A 770 -9.98 34.91 8.24
CA SER A 770 -9.93 35.58 6.94
C SER A 770 -9.77 34.62 5.75
N CYS A 771 -9.27 33.40 5.99
CA CYS A 771 -9.03 32.39 4.96
C CYS A 771 -10.25 31.46 4.74
N MET A 772 -11.33 31.65 5.50
CA MET A 772 -12.51 30.78 5.45
C MET A 772 -13.57 31.28 4.46
N PRO A 773 -14.11 30.40 3.57
CA PRO A 773 -15.39 30.67 2.93
C PRO A 773 -16.45 30.80 4.01
N ASN A 774 -17.39 31.74 3.85
CA ASN A 774 -18.38 32.15 4.83
C ASN A 774 -19.20 30.95 5.36
N CYS A 775 -18.73 30.29 6.42
CA CYS A 775 -19.24 29.00 6.89
C CYS A 775 -20.16 29.22 8.10
N GLY A 776 -21.44 29.51 7.82
CA GLY A 776 -22.53 29.40 8.80
C GLY A 776 -22.57 30.46 9.94
N ASN A 777 -23.58 30.33 10.80
CA ASN A 777 -24.05 31.35 11.74
C ASN A 777 -23.18 31.63 12.98
N THR A 778 -22.09 30.89 13.19
CA THR A 778 -21.15 31.11 14.32
C THR A 778 -19.84 31.64 13.78
N ALA A 779 -19.54 32.90 14.08
CA ALA A 779 -18.31 33.53 13.65
C ALA A 779 -17.13 32.96 14.47
N PRO A 780 -15.97 32.70 13.84
CA PRO A 780 -14.76 32.37 14.59
C PRO A 780 -14.47 33.44 15.65
N GLY A 781 -14.32 33.02 16.91
CA GLY A 781 -14.07 33.90 18.05
C GLY A 781 -15.28 34.17 18.96
N ASP A 782 -16.49 33.70 18.60
CA ASP A 782 -17.68 33.88 19.44
C ASP A 782 -17.51 33.25 20.84
N ARG A 783 -16.88 32.08 20.94
CA ARG A 783 -16.64 31.40 22.23
C ARG A 783 -15.57 32.10 23.05
N LEU A 784 -14.51 32.57 22.40
CA LEU A 784 -13.49 33.38 23.08
C LEU A 784 -14.10 34.70 23.60
N SER A 785 -15.04 35.28 22.85
CA SER A 785 -15.76 36.49 23.27
C SER A 785 -16.64 36.26 24.50
N GLU A 786 -17.31 35.11 24.61
CA GLU A 786 -18.11 34.69 25.77
C GLU A 786 -17.24 34.64 27.03
N VAL A 787 -16.07 33.99 26.93
CA VAL A 787 -15.11 33.90 28.04
C VAL A 787 -14.48 35.27 28.34
N ALA A 788 -14.39 36.18 27.37
CA ALA A 788 -13.97 37.58 27.59
C ALA A 788 -15.00 38.39 28.38
N VAL A 789 -16.28 38.24 28.09
CA VAL A 789 -17.35 38.88 28.86
C VAL A 789 -17.36 38.37 30.31
N MET A 790 -17.18 37.06 30.51
CA MET A 790 -17.05 36.46 31.84
C MET A 790 -15.85 37.04 32.61
N LEU A 791 -14.66 37.07 32.01
CA LEU A 791 -13.44 37.54 32.66
C LEU A 791 -13.54 39.04 33.02
N ARG A 792 -14.03 39.88 32.11
CA ARG A 792 -14.29 41.32 32.38
C ARG A 792 -15.26 41.51 33.53
N THR A 793 -16.30 40.68 33.59
CA THR A 793 -17.31 40.75 34.65
C THR A 793 -16.72 40.35 36.00
N LYS A 794 -15.94 39.26 36.08
CA LYS A 794 -15.25 38.88 37.32
C LYS A 794 -14.26 39.95 37.78
N PHE A 795 -13.44 40.49 36.88
CA PHE A 795 -12.50 41.56 37.19
C PHE A 795 -13.20 42.80 37.77
N ARG A 796 -14.27 43.28 37.09
CA ARG A 796 -15.08 44.40 37.57
C ARG A 796 -15.70 44.13 38.95
N ASN A 797 -16.22 42.92 39.17
CA ASN A 797 -16.80 42.54 40.45
C ASN A 797 -15.75 42.54 41.58
N TYR A 798 -14.52 42.08 41.32
CA TYR A 798 -13.44 42.14 42.31
C TYR A 798 -13.00 43.58 42.60
N LEU A 799 -12.85 44.43 41.57
CA LEU A 799 -12.57 45.86 41.78
C LEU A 799 -13.64 46.52 42.66
N GLN A 800 -14.92 46.28 42.35
CA GLN A 800 -16.03 46.82 43.12
C GLN A 800 -16.02 46.34 44.58
N ALA A 801 -15.76 45.04 44.82
CA ALA A 801 -15.69 44.50 46.16
C ALA A 801 -14.56 45.10 47.00
N VAL A 802 -13.39 45.36 46.39
CA VAL A 802 -12.26 46.05 47.03
C VAL A 802 -12.64 47.48 47.38
N VAL A 803 -13.20 48.22 46.44
CA VAL A 803 -13.69 49.59 46.66
C VAL A 803 -14.70 49.65 47.80
N GLU A 804 -15.63 48.71 47.87
CA GLU A 804 -16.62 48.65 48.94
C GLU A 804 -15.98 48.39 50.30
N LYS A 805 -14.97 47.50 50.38
CA LYS A 805 -14.23 47.27 51.64
C LYS A 805 -13.42 48.48 52.07
N LEU A 806 -12.78 49.19 51.14
CA LEU A 806 -12.09 50.44 51.44
C LEU A 806 -13.07 51.52 51.92
N ALA A 807 -14.24 51.63 51.28
CA ALA A 807 -15.29 52.55 51.72
C ALA A 807 -15.86 52.16 53.10
N GLU A 808 -15.96 50.87 53.44
CA GLU A 808 -16.33 50.42 54.79
C GLU A 808 -15.35 50.91 55.86
N ASN A 809 -14.04 50.99 55.55
CA ASN A 809 -13.04 51.51 56.48
C ASN A 809 -13.32 52.96 56.89
N THR A 810 -13.82 53.79 55.97
CA THR A 810 -14.19 55.19 56.27
C THR A 810 -15.38 55.28 57.23
N LYS A 811 -16.19 54.22 57.33
CA LYS A 811 -17.40 54.15 58.17
C LYS A 811 -17.13 53.61 59.58
N LEU A 812 -15.91 53.13 59.87
CA LEU A 812 -15.53 52.53 61.15
C LEU A 812 -15.40 53.58 62.27
N GLN A 813 -14.86 54.76 61.97
CA GLN A 813 -14.71 55.86 62.93
C GLN A 813 -15.76 56.96 62.68
N ALA A 814 -16.20 57.64 63.74
CA ALA A 814 -17.19 58.70 63.61
C ALA A 814 -16.62 59.95 62.89
N THR A 815 -15.32 60.20 63.07
CA THR A 815 -14.54 61.30 62.50
C THR A 815 -14.27 61.15 61.00
N THR A 816 -14.26 59.92 60.48
CA THR A 816 -14.03 59.61 59.06
C THR A 816 -15.34 59.35 58.31
N LYS A 817 -16.46 59.18 59.03
CA LYS A 817 -17.76 58.87 58.43
C LYS A 817 -18.37 60.12 57.79
N LEU A 818 -18.29 60.20 56.47
CA LEU A 818 -18.76 61.34 55.66
C LEU A 818 -20.16 61.85 56.04
N LYS A 819 -21.13 60.94 56.26
CA LYS A 819 -22.49 61.30 56.68
C LYS A 819 -22.54 62.00 58.05
N LYS A 820 -21.67 61.64 59.01
CA LYS A 820 -21.57 62.31 60.31
C LYS A 820 -20.85 63.65 60.18
N VAL A 821 -19.72 63.68 59.46
CA VAL A 821 -18.98 64.92 59.15
C VAL A 821 -19.89 65.97 58.52
N LEU A 822 -20.77 65.56 57.60
CA LEU A 822 -21.76 66.43 56.97
C LEU A 822 -22.94 66.77 57.90
N GLN A 823 -23.44 65.84 58.72
CA GLN A 823 -24.52 66.12 59.70
C GLN A 823 -24.10 67.11 60.78
N ASP A 824 -22.85 67.02 61.23
CA ASP A 824 -22.27 67.86 62.28
C ASP A 824 -21.96 69.28 61.75
N SER A 825 -22.03 69.52 60.44
CA SER A 825 -21.88 70.83 59.79
C SER A 825 -23.15 71.72 59.85
N LYS A 826 -24.12 71.38 60.72
CA LYS A 826 -25.40 72.09 60.85
C LYS A 826 -25.20 73.50 61.43
N GLY A 827 -25.17 74.53 60.58
CA GLY A 827 -25.14 75.95 60.96
C GLY A 827 -24.58 76.86 59.86
N THR A 828 -24.46 78.17 60.12
CA THR A 828 -23.65 79.12 59.33
C THR A 828 -22.17 78.80 59.51
N VAL A 829 -21.72 77.69 58.92
CA VAL A 829 -20.37 77.15 59.08
C VAL A 829 -19.46 77.74 58.00
N VAL A 830 -18.26 78.18 58.42
CA VAL A 830 -17.19 78.67 57.53
C VAL A 830 -16.59 77.49 56.77
N GLU A 831 -16.22 77.67 55.50
CA GLU A 831 -15.66 76.57 54.67
C GLU A 831 -14.41 75.92 55.29
N SER A 832 -13.65 76.68 56.09
CA SER A 832 -12.50 76.21 56.88
C SER A 832 -12.86 75.12 57.88
N ASP A 833 -14.03 75.18 58.50
CA ASP A 833 -14.42 74.23 59.56
C ASP A 833 -14.82 72.88 58.96
N VAL A 834 -15.49 72.89 57.81
CA VAL A 834 -15.82 71.67 57.05
C VAL A 834 -14.53 71.03 56.52
N ARG A 835 -13.58 71.84 56.03
CA ARG A 835 -12.26 71.36 55.56
C ARG A 835 -11.44 70.75 56.70
N GLY A 836 -11.41 71.40 57.88
CA GLY A 836 -10.72 70.88 59.07
C GLY A 836 -11.31 69.57 59.58
N ARG A 837 -12.63 69.40 59.55
CA ARG A 837 -13.30 68.14 59.94
C ARG A 837 -13.16 67.02 58.91
N MET A 838 -12.97 67.35 57.63
CA MET A 838 -12.69 66.39 56.57
C MET A 838 -11.23 65.89 56.59
N GLN A 839 -10.33 66.55 57.33
CA GLN A 839 -8.89 66.24 57.34
C GLN A 839 -8.56 64.79 57.76
N PRO A 840 -9.18 64.19 58.80
CA PRO A 840 -8.93 62.78 59.15
C PRO A 840 -9.37 61.80 58.04
N LEU A 841 -10.45 62.11 57.33
CA LEU A 841 -10.88 61.33 56.17
C LEU A 841 -9.89 61.48 55.01
N ARG A 842 -9.42 62.71 54.74
CA ARG A 842 -8.41 62.98 53.70
C ARG A 842 -7.12 62.19 53.94
N GLU A 843 -6.62 62.16 55.17
CA GLU A 843 -5.41 61.39 55.52
C GLU A 843 -5.61 59.89 55.35
N GLN A 844 -6.78 59.36 55.77
CA GLN A 844 -7.11 57.95 55.57
C GLN A 844 -7.23 57.58 54.08
N LEU A 845 -7.83 58.45 53.26
CA LEU A 845 -7.92 58.27 51.82
C LEU A 845 -6.55 58.30 51.16
N ALA A 846 -5.70 59.27 51.50
CA ALA A 846 -4.33 59.37 50.99
C ALA A 846 -3.49 58.13 51.36
N ALA A 847 -3.57 57.66 52.61
CA ALA A 847 -2.89 56.45 53.05
C ALA A 847 -3.34 55.21 52.27
N ALA A 848 -4.65 55.07 52.03
CA ALA A 848 -5.18 53.96 51.22
C ALA A 848 -4.74 54.04 49.75
N ILE A 849 -4.72 55.23 49.15
CA ILE A 849 -4.25 55.44 47.77
C ILE A 849 -2.75 55.10 47.65
N ASN A 850 -1.93 55.58 48.58
CA ASN A 850 -0.49 55.26 48.61
C ASN A 850 -0.25 53.74 48.71
N HIS A 851 -1.01 53.06 49.58
CA HIS A 851 -0.94 51.60 49.71
C HIS A 851 -1.33 50.89 48.40
N LEU A 852 -2.42 51.30 47.75
CA LEU A 852 -2.83 50.74 46.45
C LEU A 852 -1.76 50.90 45.37
N HIS A 853 -1.05 52.03 45.35
CA HIS A 853 0.03 52.29 44.38
C HIS A 853 1.22 51.32 44.56
N THR A 854 1.52 50.91 45.79
CA THR A 854 2.63 49.96 46.03
C THR A 854 2.35 48.54 45.51
N ILE A 855 1.08 48.18 45.35
CA ILE A 855 0.66 46.81 45.06
C ILE A 855 0.12 46.66 43.62
N CYS A 856 -0.57 47.65 43.09
CA CYS A 856 -1.24 47.58 41.79
C CYS A 856 -0.40 48.21 40.66
N GLU A 857 -0.46 47.63 39.47
CA GLU A 857 0.06 48.29 38.26
C GLU A 857 -0.81 49.49 37.88
N THR A 858 -0.24 50.43 37.11
CA THR A 858 -0.83 51.73 36.76
C THR A 858 -2.30 51.67 36.36
N HIS A 859 -2.68 50.74 35.47
CA HIS A 859 -4.06 50.64 35.00
C HIS A 859 -5.05 50.12 36.07
N VAL A 860 -4.63 49.15 36.89
CA VAL A 860 -5.46 48.62 37.98
C VAL A 860 -5.57 49.65 39.10
N PHE A 861 -4.47 50.33 39.41
CA PHE A 861 -4.43 51.43 40.38
C PHE A 861 -5.39 52.55 40.00
N VAL A 862 -5.34 53.04 38.76
CA VAL A 862 -6.26 54.09 38.26
C VAL A 862 -7.71 53.62 38.35
N ALA A 863 -8.01 52.38 37.96
CA ALA A 863 -9.37 51.83 38.03
C ALA A 863 -9.90 51.77 39.47
N LEU A 864 -9.07 51.34 40.43
CA LEU A 864 -9.44 51.30 41.86
C LEU A 864 -9.62 52.70 42.43
N CYS A 865 -8.72 53.65 42.12
CA CYS A 865 -8.83 55.03 42.60
C CYS A 865 -10.08 55.72 42.06
N ARG A 866 -10.37 55.58 40.76
CA ARG A 866 -11.59 56.12 40.15
C ARG A 866 -12.85 55.48 40.73
N GLY A 867 -12.85 54.16 40.94
CA GLY A 867 -13.96 53.46 41.59
C GLY A 867 -14.15 53.92 43.04
N TYR A 868 -13.07 54.13 43.78
CA TYR A 868 -13.14 54.60 45.16
C TYR A 868 -13.65 56.04 45.25
N TRP A 869 -13.16 56.91 44.37
CA TRP A 869 -13.64 58.28 44.22
C TRP A 869 -15.14 58.32 43.89
N ASP A 870 -15.60 57.51 42.92
CA ASP A 870 -17.02 57.41 42.56
C ASP A 870 -17.86 56.94 43.76
N ARG A 871 -17.42 55.91 44.49
CA ARG A 871 -18.15 55.39 45.65
C ARG A 871 -18.27 56.41 46.79
N MET A 872 -17.22 57.20 47.03
CA MET A 872 -17.26 58.32 47.99
C MET A 872 -18.21 59.42 47.50
N GLY A 873 -18.24 59.71 46.21
CA GLY A 873 -19.23 60.58 45.59
C GLY A 873 -20.66 60.08 45.77
N GLN A 874 -20.93 58.79 45.62
CA GLN A 874 -22.24 58.17 45.89
C GLN A 874 -22.66 58.33 47.37
N ASP A 875 -21.71 58.29 48.32
CA ASP A 875 -22.01 58.56 49.72
C ASP A 875 -22.40 60.04 49.97
N VAL A 876 -21.85 60.99 49.21
CA VAL A 876 -22.32 62.40 49.21
C VAL A 876 -23.70 62.53 48.53
N LEU A 877 -23.88 61.88 47.38
CA LEU A 877 -25.11 61.92 46.61
C LEU A 877 -26.30 61.37 47.42
N SER A 878 -26.13 60.18 48.02
CA SER A 878 -27.15 59.58 48.89
C SER A 878 -27.48 60.44 50.12
N PHE A 879 -26.51 61.21 50.62
CA PHE A 879 -26.76 62.19 51.68
C PHE A 879 -27.65 63.33 51.19
N LEU A 880 -27.34 63.91 50.03
CA LEU A 880 -28.12 64.99 49.39
C LEU A 880 -29.54 64.54 49.03
N GLU A 881 -29.69 63.36 48.43
CA GLU A 881 -30.99 62.80 48.05
C GLU A 881 -31.89 62.53 49.24
N SER A 882 -31.33 62.08 50.37
CA SER A 882 -32.10 61.82 51.59
C SER A 882 -32.63 63.08 52.28
N ARG A 883 -32.16 64.29 51.87
CA ARG A 883 -32.37 65.55 52.60
C ARG A 883 -32.58 66.77 51.67
N LYS A 884 -33.28 66.58 50.54
CA LYS A 884 -33.47 67.59 49.47
C LYS A 884 -33.95 68.98 49.94
N GLU A 885 -34.61 69.10 51.09
CA GLU A 885 -35.23 70.35 51.58
C GLU A 885 -34.30 71.31 52.35
N ASN A 886 -33.09 70.89 52.76
CA ASN A 886 -32.24 71.68 53.67
C ASN A 886 -31.09 72.43 52.97
N LYS A 887 -31.30 73.73 52.69
CA LYS A 887 -30.33 74.62 52.01
C LYS A 887 -28.95 74.74 52.68
N SER A 888 -28.86 74.64 54.00
CA SER A 888 -27.58 74.76 54.73
C SER A 888 -26.60 73.60 54.46
N TRP A 889 -27.10 72.44 54.02
CA TRP A 889 -26.27 71.26 53.76
C TRP A 889 -25.70 71.23 52.33
N TYR A 890 -26.20 72.06 51.43
CA TYR A 890 -25.64 72.20 50.07
C TYR A 890 -24.23 72.81 50.12
N LYS A 891 -23.99 73.79 51.00
CA LYS A 891 -22.67 74.42 51.16
C LYS A 891 -21.63 73.43 51.73
N GLY A 892 -21.99 72.69 52.79
CA GLY A 892 -21.11 71.65 53.36
C GLY A 892 -20.82 70.50 52.39
N SER A 893 -21.81 70.08 51.60
CA SER A 893 -21.64 69.02 50.61
C SER A 893 -20.81 69.46 49.39
N ARG A 894 -20.90 70.74 49.00
CA ARG A 894 -20.03 71.34 47.96
C ARG A 894 -18.56 71.33 48.39
N VAL A 895 -18.28 71.74 49.63
CA VAL A 895 -16.92 71.70 50.18
C VAL A 895 -16.42 70.26 50.28
N ALA A 896 -17.25 69.33 50.76
CA ALA A 896 -16.86 67.91 50.83
C ALA A 896 -16.55 67.29 49.46
N ALA A 897 -17.35 67.59 48.43
CA ALA A 897 -17.06 67.15 47.06
C ALA A 897 -15.73 67.71 46.54
N SER A 898 -15.47 69.03 46.76
CA SER A 898 -14.18 69.62 46.37
C SER A 898 -12.98 69.01 47.09
N VAL A 899 -13.11 68.68 48.38
CA VAL A 899 -12.03 68.03 49.14
C VAL A 899 -11.75 66.62 48.63
N LEU A 900 -12.79 65.86 48.24
CA LEU A 900 -12.61 64.54 47.63
C LEU A 900 -11.89 64.66 46.28
N ASP A 901 -12.34 65.59 45.43
CA ASP A 901 -11.74 65.84 44.12
C ASP A 901 -10.26 66.23 44.24
N ASP A 902 -9.96 67.20 45.12
CA ASP A 902 -8.59 67.62 45.42
C ASP A 902 -7.75 66.44 45.92
N THR A 903 -8.30 65.59 46.81
CA THR A 903 -7.56 64.48 47.41
C THR A 903 -7.22 63.41 46.39
N PHE A 904 -8.20 62.92 45.62
CA PHE A 904 -7.95 61.88 44.62
C PHE A 904 -7.09 62.42 43.46
N ALA A 905 -7.40 63.61 42.93
CA ALA A 905 -6.62 64.18 41.83
C ALA A 905 -5.19 64.50 42.23
N SER A 906 -4.95 65.13 43.40
CA SER A 906 -3.59 65.45 43.84
C SER A 906 -2.77 64.20 44.16
N GLN A 907 -3.35 63.19 44.82
CA GLN A 907 -2.63 61.95 45.15
C GLN A 907 -2.34 61.10 43.91
N MET A 908 -3.29 60.98 42.98
CA MET A 908 -3.03 60.28 41.72
C MET A 908 -1.95 61.00 40.91
N GLN A 909 -2.03 62.34 40.78
CA GLN A 909 -1.03 63.14 40.07
C GLN A 909 0.35 63.07 40.71
N GLN A 910 0.43 63.06 42.05
CA GLN A 910 1.68 62.94 42.79
C GLN A 910 2.38 61.59 42.54
N LEU A 911 1.60 60.50 42.48
CA LEU A 911 2.15 59.14 42.39
C LEU A 911 2.47 58.71 40.95
N LEU A 912 1.62 59.07 39.99
CA LEU A 912 1.76 58.62 38.59
C LEU A 912 2.32 59.70 37.65
N GLY A 913 2.28 60.98 38.02
CA GLY A 913 2.80 62.09 37.22
C GLY A 913 2.34 62.06 35.76
N ASN A 914 3.29 61.95 34.84
CA ASN A 914 3.05 61.96 33.39
C ASN A 914 2.41 60.66 32.84
N ALA A 915 2.28 59.60 33.64
CA ALA A 915 1.66 58.35 33.22
C ALA A 915 0.12 58.40 33.22
N LEU A 916 -0.48 59.46 33.78
CA LEU A 916 -1.92 59.69 33.78
C LEU A 916 -2.39 60.33 32.48
N GLN A 917 -3.53 59.88 31.96
CA GLN A 917 -4.21 60.56 30.86
C GLN A 917 -5.17 61.62 31.41
N ALA A 918 -5.45 62.67 30.64
CA ALA A 918 -6.40 63.73 31.06
C ALA A 918 -7.76 63.16 31.49
N LYS A 919 -8.24 62.13 30.78
CA LYS A 919 -9.48 61.39 31.10
C LYS A 919 -9.46 60.65 32.46
N ASP A 920 -8.26 60.31 32.96
CA ASP A 920 -8.11 59.57 34.22
C ASP A 920 -8.33 60.48 35.44
N LEU A 921 -8.18 61.80 35.27
CA LEU A 921 -8.42 62.85 36.28
C LEU A 921 -9.83 63.45 36.20
N GLU A 922 -10.63 63.12 35.19
CA GLU A 922 -12.00 63.60 35.09
C GLU A 922 -12.85 63.09 36.26
N PRO A 923 -13.67 63.95 36.90
CA PRO A 923 -14.49 63.57 38.04
C PRO A 923 -15.45 62.43 37.68
N PRO A 924 -15.58 61.39 38.51
CA PRO A 924 -16.49 60.28 38.27
C PRO A 924 -17.97 60.70 38.21
N ARG A 925 -18.82 59.83 37.65
CA ARG A 925 -20.24 60.13 37.37
C ARG A 925 -20.99 60.62 38.60
N SER A 926 -20.81 59.96 39.75
CA SER A 926 -21.52 60.35 40.96
C SER A 926 -21.10 61.74 41.48
N ILE A 927 -19.84 62.14 41.26
CA ILE A 927 -19.36 63.49 41.59
C ILE A 927 -19.94 64.52 40.62
N MET A 928 -20.01 64.21 39.33
CA MET A 928 -20.66 65.08 38.35
C MET A 928 -22.14 65.30 38.67
N GLU A 929 -22.84 64.24 39.09
CA GLU A 929 -24.24 64.32 39.51
C GLU A 929 -24.40 65.18 40.77
N VAL A 930 -23.53 65.00 41.78
CA VAL A 930 -23.46 65.88 42.95
C VAL A 930 -23.27 67.34 42.53
N ARG A 931 -22.32 67.62 41.63
CA ARG A 931 -22.11 68.98 41.09
C ARG A 931 -23.36 69.52 40.40
N SER A 932 -24.06 68.70 39.61
CA SER A 932 -25.28 69.13 38.91
C SER A 932 -26.40 69.53 39.88
N ILE A 933 -26.59 68.79 40.98
CA ILE A 933 -27.59 69.08 42.01
C ILE A 933 -27.20 70.36 42.76
N LEU A 934 -25.91 70.52 43.08
CA LEU A 934 -25.40 71.68 43.81
C LEU A 934 -25.33 72.97 42.98
N CYS A 935 -25.34 72.88 41.64
CA CYS A 935 -25.34 74.03 40.72
C CYS A 935 -26.74 74.52 40.35
N LYS A 936 -27.79 73.69 40.47
CA LYS A 936 -29.18 74.08 40.15
C LYS A 936 -29.75 75.20 41.06
N ASP A 937 -29.14 75.44 42.23
CA ASP A 937 -29.59 76.45 43.21
C ASP A 937 -28.74 77.73 43.25
N ALA A 938 -27.82 77.96 42.31
CA ALA A 938 -27.12 79.25 42.21
C ALA A 938 -27.99 80.25 41.42
N PRO A 939 -28.32 81.45 41.95
CA PRO A 939 -28.89 82.50 41.12
C PRO A 939 -27.83 82.88 40.08
N ALA A 940 -28.25 82.85 38.80
CA ALA A 940 -27.40 83.18 37.67
C ALA A 940 -26.76 84.57 37.85
N HIS A 941 -25.49 84.62 38.23
CA HIS A 941 -24.63 85.70 37.80
C HIS A 941 -23.98 85.25 36.49
N LYS A 942 -24.43 85.89 35.42
CA LYS A 942 -23.85 85.79 34.08
C LYS A 942 -22.41 86.31 34.09
N ASP A 943 -21.66 85.73 33.16
CA ASP A 943 -20.31 86.07 32.68
C ASP A 943 -19.19 85.63 33.62
N GLY A 944 -18.20 84.84 33.21
CA GLY A 944 -17.87 84.25 31.93
C GLY A 944 -16.44 83.72 32.06
N THR A 945 -16.24 82.45 31.70
CA THR A 945 -14.96 81.84 31.31
C THR A 945 -13.77 81.95 32.28
N PHE A 946 -13.59 80.91 33.10
CA PHE A 946 -12.26 80.34 33.31
C PHE A 946 -12.28 78.88 32.84
N TYR A 947 -11.50 78.62 31.80
CA TYR A 947 -11.13 77.27 31.35
C TYR A 947 -10.31 76.58 32.45
N TYR A 948 -10.69 75.37 32.82
CA TYR A 948 -9.82 74.19 32.94
C TYR A 948 -10.65 72.92 32.87
#